data_AF-A0A8H5FWC4-F1
#
_entry.id   AF-A0A8H5FWC4-F1
#
_cell.length_a   1.000
_cell.length_b   1.000
_cell.length_c   1.000
_cell.angle_alpha   90.00
_cell.angle_beta   90.00
_cell.angle_gamma   90.00
#
_symmetry.space_group_name_H-M   'P 1'
#
loop_
_entity.id
_entity.type
_entity.pdbx_description
1 polymer ?
#
loop_
_entity_poly.entity_id
_entity_poly.type
_entity_poly.pdbx_seq_one_letter_code
_entity_poly.pdbx_strand_id
1 'polypeptide(L)'
;MLNRSSHFSIGGGSFYNAGGDMTMVFSEESERGLFTLLQSASPSAAYDAGERYPAPQCHPGTRAAVLHDLDSWAKGIHTTEYHSRIRWLYGPAGAGKSAIAQTFAQSCAARGSLIGSYFFWRSDPTRNNPQRLITTIALQMAIAVPELHAFINAAVLEDPMAVTSSIEKQVDVLIIQPWLKFRTNQEESTSQPKHPHVLIIDGLDECSDSRNQQHILSILPKITQTSGSFIQILVCSRPEPRIKEAFLGPTMSEVCHWMPLDDTFEASKDIEHFLEDGFAYILTRHSFSMQHIRRPWPTRQQIDYLVRKSSGQFIYASTVLKYVNEDGDVPAERLNIVLGLSVSEDVEGSLDVPFAELDALYHQILSTVKNRTLMLRVLAAWLAYYDGRITVGSFGDFVKLLGIPQGILHAIFSSLHSLFEGPSPIDSGLSFCHASFQDFLFNRNRSRYFCISLATGHDYLAQCYLKIYGNPSYTVSPIFSLWWDFFHHSVRASGTASFISELDSFQLYDAVSLEVGRQQDMWEWRLAFRLADIFGLWTKFQHCTDHGKSLRNFQGISTAGFILVVSDNFSFFSDPELKTEIAIRYSSSSRFVGEAHNDCGAAVFDCIKTELRNRFHNTWESVRFEEIRPLWGQGDTQC
;
A
#
# COMPACT_ATOMS: atom_id res chain seq x y z
N MET A 1 32.94 25.40 41.77
CA MET A 1 31.74 25.19 42.61
C MET A 1 32.04 24.75 44.05
N LEU A 2 33.28 24.41 44.44
CA LEU A 2 33.57 23.93 45.81
C LEU A 2 34.83 24.59 46.38
N ASN A 3 34.74 25.88 46.75
CA ASN A 3 35.84 26.54 47.45
C ASN A 3 35.52 26.64 48.94
N ARG A 4 36.41 26.09 49.79
CA ARG A 4 36.30 25.98 51.27
C ARG A 4 35.27 25.01 51.86
N SER A 5 34.76 24.05 51.09
CA SER A 5 33.92 22.98 51.63
C SER A 5 34.76 21.84 52.23
N SER A 6 34.46 21.42 53.46
CA SER A 6 35.00 20.24 54.14
C SER A 6 33.88 19.27 54.52
N HIS A 7 34.19 17.97 54.63
CA HIS A 7 33.25 16.87 54.97
C HIS A 7 32.11 16.60 53.97
N PHE A 8 32.41 16.36 52.70
CA PHE A 8 31.44 15.79 51.75
C PHE A 8 32.05 14.60 50.99
N SER A 9 31.22 13.63 50.64
CA SER A 9 31.57 12.52 49.75
C SER A 9 30.72 12.59 48.48
N ILE A 10 31.36 12.55 47.32
CA ILE A 10 30.67 12.41 46.03
C ILE A 10 30.93 10.99 45.53
N GLY A 11 29.86 10.24 45.27
CA GLY A 11 29.92 8.89 44.68
C GLY A 11 29.28 8.87 43.30
N GLY A 12 29.93 8.20 42.34
CA GLY A 12 29.35 7.86 41.03
C GLY A 12 29.47 8.90 39.91
N GLY A 13 30.35 9.91 40.03
CA GLY A 13 30.53 10.94 39.00
C GLY A 13 31.90 10.90 38.31
N SER A 14 31.95 11.26 37.03
CA SER A 14 33.18 11.51 36.27
C SER A 14 33.66 12.95 36.52
N PHE A 15 34.89 13.12 37.00
CA PHE A 15 35.49 14.44 37.25
C PHE A 15 36.42 14.84 36.11
N TYR A 16 36.09 15.94 35.43
CA TYR A 16 36.93 16.52 34.38
C TYR A 16 37.49 17.85 34.87
N ASN A 17 38.82 17.96 34.90
CA ASN A 17 39.50 19.21 35.24
C ASN A 17 39.83 19.96 33.93
N ALA A 18 39.07 21.02 33.61
CA ALA A 18 39.33 21.86 32.44
C ALA A 18 39.89 23.22 32.86
N GLY A 19 41.03 23.61 32.30
CA GLY A 19 41.67 24.91 32.51
C GLY A 19 41.18 26.03 31.58
N GLY A 20 40.01 25.85 30.95
CA GLY A 20 39.40 26.79 30.00
C GLY A 20 37.91 26.52 29.83
N ASP A 21 37.27 27.17 28.85
CA ASP A 21 35.83 27.03 28.60
C ASP A 21 35.51 25.59 28.15
N MET A 22 34.59 24.95 28.88
CA MET A 22 34.10 23.60 28.58
C MET A 22 32.72 23.71 27.93
N THR A 23 32.64 23.49 26.62
CA THR A 23 31.37 23.39 25.90
C THR A 23 30.86 21.96 26.01
N MET A 24 29.87 21.72 26.88
CA MET A 24 29.14 20.45 26.94
C MET A 24 28.14 20.39 25.79
N VAL A 25 28.49 19.69 24.71
CA VAL A 25 27.54 19.35 23.63
C VAL A 25 26.77 18.11 24.09
N PHE A 26 25.50 18.26 24.44
CA PHE A 26 24.60 17.10 24.54
C PHE A 26 24.45 16.54 23.13
N SER A 27 25.13 15.45 22.80
CA SER A 27 25.03 14.86 21.48
C SER A 27 23.72 14.07 21.38
N GLU A 28 22.86 14.43 20.42
CA GLU A 28 21.80 13.57 19.88
C GLU A 28 22.37 12.30 19.19
N GLU A 29 23.67 12.01 19.35
CA GLU A 29 24.35 10.89 18.68
C GLU A 29 23.97 9.53 19.23
N SER A 30 23.54 9.47 20.50
CA SER A 30 23.28 8.19 21.16
C SER A 30 22.08 7.42 20.59
N GLU A 31 21.15 8.06 19.87
CA GLU A 31 19.94 7.43 19.31
C GLU A 31 19.86 7.49 17.77
N ARG A 32 20.93 7.95 17.10
CA ARG A 32 20.96 8.08 15.62
C ARG A 32 20.62 6.78 14.88
N GLY A 33 21.00 5.62 15.43
CA GLY A 33 20.69 4.32 14.85
C GLY A 33 19.17 4.05 14.86
N LEU A 34 18.51 4.28 15.99
CA LEU A 34 17.05 4.13 16.10
C LEU A 34 16.29 5.15 15.27
N PHE A 35 16.79 6.38 15.16
CA PHE A 35 16.18 7.38 14.27
C PHE A 35 16.24 6.94 12.80
N THR A 36 17.38 6.38 12.37
CA THR A 36 17.53 5.79 11.02
C THR A 36 16.57 4.61 10.81
N LEU A 37 16.38 3.79 11.85
CA LEU A 37 15.44 2.68 11.82
C LEU A 37 13.99 3.15 11.69
N LEU A 38 13.59 4.19 12.44
CA LEU A 38 12.27 4.81 12.38
C LEU A 38 11.93 5.34 10.98
N GLN A 39 12.90 5.98 10.30
CA GLN A 39 12.72 6.47 8.93
C GLN A 39 12.43 5.35 7.91
N SER A 40 12.89 4.13 8.20
CA SER A 40 12.73 2.95 7.34
C SER A 40 11.62 2.00 7.83
N ALA A 41 10.93 2.34 8.92
CA ALA A 41 9.86 1.56 9.49
C ALA A 41 8.48 1.95 8.93
N SER A 42 7.46 1.17 9.30
CA SER A 42 6.04 1.46 9.11
C SER A 42 5.37 1.46 10.49
N PRO A 43 5.42 2.57 11.24
CA PRO A 43 4.72 2.68 12.53
C PRO A 43 3.21 2.41 12.40
N SER A 44 2.61 2.71 11.24
CA SER A 44 1.21 2.42 10.90
C SER A 44 0.85 0.93 10.90
N ALA A 45 1.83 0.03 10.87
CA ALA A 45 1.63 -1.42 10.94
C ALA A 45 1.52 -1.98 12.36
N ALA A 46 1.82 -1.18 13.40
CA ALA A 46 1.79 -1.63 14.79
C ALA A 46 0.36 -1.93 15.28
N TYR A 47 0.24 -2.71 16.37
CA TYR A 47 -1.07 -3.07 16.94
C TYR A 47 -1.86 -1.84 17.47
N ASP A 48 -1.16 -0.81 17.91
CA ASP A 48 -1.67 0.42 18.54
C ASP A 48 -1.51 1.67 17.67
N ALA A 49 -1.21 1.49 16.38
CA ALA A 49 -1.11 2.58 15.43
C ALA A 49 -2.42 3.39 15.30
N GLY A 50 -2.29 4.72 15.23
CA GLY A 50 -3.43 5.62 15.08
C GLY A 50 -4.20 5.42 13.78
N GLU A 51 -3.49 5.08 12.70
CA GLU A 51 -4.06 4.77 11.38
C GLU A 51 -4.96 3.53 11.40
N ARG A 52 -4.82 2.69 12.43
CA ARG A 52 -5.64 1.50 12.61
C ARG A 52 -6.84 1.73 13.53
N TYR A 53 -7.04 2.93 14.08
CA TYR A 53 -8.14 3.18 15.00
C TYR A 53 -9.49 3.42 14.28
N PRO A 54 -10.59 2.76 14.71
CA PRO A 54 -10.64 1.65 15.66
C PRO A 54 -10.18 0.34 15.01
N ALA A 55 -9.26 -0.37 15.66
CA ALA A 55 -8.72 -1.62 15.10
C ALA A 55 -9.77 -2.74 15.15
N PRO A 56 -9.79 -3.66 14.17
CA PRO A 56 -10.71 -4.79 14.21
C PRO A 56 -10.40 -5.63 15.46
N GLN A 57 -11.39 -5.87 16.32
CA GLN A 57 -11.25 -6.66 17.54
C GLN A 57 -12.34 -7.73 17.56
N CYS A 58 -12.09 -8.83 18.28
CA CYS A 58 -13.14 -9.80 18.57
C CYS A 58 -14.27 -9.14 19.35
N HIS A 59 -15.51 -9.40 18.94
CA HIS A 59 -16.68 -9.00 19.72
C HIS A 59 -16.64 -9.68 21.10
N PRO A 60 -16.99 -9.00 22.20
CA PRO A 60 -17.02 -9.62 23.52
C PRO A 60 -17.77 -10.95 23.52
N GLY A 61 -17.20 -11.97 24.18
CA GLY A 61 -17.80 -13.30 24.24
C GLY A 61 -17.60 -14.18 23.00
N THR A 62 -17.03 -13.66 21.91
CA THR A 62 -16.73 -14.44 20.69
C THR A 62 -15.27 -14.89 20.61
N ARG A 63 -14.98 -15.95 19.84
CA ARG A 63 -13.63 -16.50 19.61
C ARG A 63 -12.84 -16.84 20.88
N ALA A 64 -13.56 -17.03 21.99
CA ALA A 64 -12.97 -17.21 23.32
C ALA A 64 -12.05 -18.45 23.37
N ALA A 65 -12.44 -19.54 22.70
CA ALA A 65 -11.65 -20.78 22.66
C ALA A 65 -10.28 -20.57 21.98
N VAL A 66 -10.24 -19.91 20.81
CA VAL A 66 -8.98 -19.60 20.09
C VAL A 66 -8.11 -18.68 20.93
N LEU A 67 -8.69 -17.62 21.49
CA LEU A 67 -7.97 -16.66 22.31
C LEU A 67 -7.38 -17.31 23.57
N HIS A 68 -8.11 -18.24 24.20
CA HIS A 68 -7.64 -18.99 25.36
C HIS A 68 -6.47 -19.93 25.02
N ASP A 69 -6.54 -20.64 23.88
CA ASP A 69 -5.43 -21.49 23.42
C ASP A 69 -4.17 -20.63 23.11
N LEU A 70 -4.33 -19.53 22.38
CA LEU A 70 -3.23 -18.58 22.14
C LEU A 70 -2.64 -18.01 23.43
N ASP A 71 -3.47 -17.69 24.42
CA ASP A 71 -3.03 -17.19 25.71
C ASP A 71 -2.26 -18.25 26.53
N SER A 72 -2.72 -19.50 26.48
CA SER A 72 -2.05 -20.64 27.13
C SER A 72 -0.67 -20.88 26.51
N TRP A 73 -0.59 -20.82 25.19
CA TRP A 73 0.66 -20.90 24.43
C TRP A 73 1.63 -19.77 24.75
N ALA A 74 1.15 -18.52 24.78
CA ALA A 74 1.95 -17.34 25.13
C ALA A 74 2.57 -17.41 26.54
N LYS A 75 1.89 -18.09 27.46
CA LYS A 75 2.36 -18.29 28.84
C LYS A 75 3.38 -19.41 28.97
N GLY A 76 3.66 -20.15 27.90
CA GLY A 76 4.49 -21.37 27.95
C GLY A 76 3.82 -22.52 28.71
N ILE A 77 2.49 -22.48 28.86
CA ILE A 77 1.72 -23.58 29.48
C ILE A 77 1.58 -24.66 28.42
N HIS A 78 2.55 -25.56 28.38
CA HIS A 78 2.56 -26.68 27.46
C HIS A 78 1.54 -27.73 27.94
N THR A 79 0.47 -27.93 27.19
CA THR A 79 -0.12 -29.27 27.12
C THR A 79 0.90 -30.17 26.42
N THR A 80 1.00 -31.43 26.84
CA THR A 80 2.05 -32.40 26.48
C THR A 80 2.20 -32.71 24.98
N GLU A 81 1.50 -32.00 24.10
CA GLU A 81 1.44 -32.23 22.65
C GLU A 81 1.98 -31.07 21.78
N TYR A 82 2.26 -29.86 22.32
CA TYR A 82 2.63 -28.71 21.48
C TYR A 82 3.82 -27.87 22.01
N HIS A 83 5.02 -28.15 21.47
CA HIS A 83 6.25 -27.39 21.72
C HIS A 83 6.59 -26.36 20.61
N SER A 84 5.72 -26.19 19.62
CA SER A 84 5.95 -25.31 18.47
C SER A 84 6.03 -23.84 18.86
N ARG A 85 7.09 -23.16 18.43
CA ARG A 85 7.33 -21.72 18.68
C ARG A 85 6.70 -20.82 17.64
N ILE A 86 6.33 -21.39 16.50
CA ILE A 86 5.59 -20.70 15.45
C ILE A 86 4.18 -21.29 15.44
N ARG A 87 3.17 -20.43 15.42
CA ARG A 87 1.78 -20.82 15.18
C ARG A 87 1.26 -20.11 13.94
N TRP A 88 0.60 -20.85 13.07
CA TRP A 88 -0.03 -20.32 11.87
C TRP A 88 -1.55 -20.38 11.99
N LEU A 89 -2.18 -19.24 12.26
CA LEU A 89 -3.62 -19.08 12.28
C LEU A 89 -4.13 -18.75 10.88
N TYR A 90 -4.82 -19.69 10.24
CA TYR A 90 -5.26 -19.52 8.85
C TYR A 90 -6.74 -19.77 8.65
N GLY A 91 -7.30 -19.15 7.61
CA GLY A 91 -8.71 -19.26 7.30
C GLY A 91 -9.10 -18.36 6.13
N PRO A 92 -10.33 -18.50 5.62
CA PRO A 92 -10.80 -17.70 4.49
C PRO A 92 -10.85 -16.20 4.82
N ALA A 93 -11.02 -15.38 3.79
CA ALA A 93 -11.28 -13.96 3.93
C ALA A 93 -12.52 -13.77 4.84
N GLY A 94 -12.45 -12.83 5.80
CA GLY A 94 -13.61 -12.52 6.64
C GLY A 94 -13.88 -13.48 7.80
N ALA A 95 -13.02 -14.48 8.03
CA ALA A 95 -13.11 -15.38 9.19
C ALA A 95 -12.79 -14.70 10.54
N GLY A 96 -12.20 -13.50 10.54
CA GLY A 96 -11.85 -12.76 11.76
C GLY A 96 -10.40 -12.93 12.24
N LYS A 97 -9.48 -13.38 11.38
CA LYS A 97 -8.04 -13.54 11.70
C LYS A 97 -7.43 -12.27 12.31
N SER A 98 -7.54 -11.14 11.62
CA SER A 98 -6.99 -9.86 12.09
C SER A 98 -7.63 -9.37 13.39
N ALA A 99 -8.91 -9.69 13.61
CA ALA A 99 -9.60 -9.38 14.87
C ALA A 99 -9.05 -10.21 16.04
N ILE A 100 -8.80 -11.51 15.82
CA ILE A 100 -8.16 -12.39 16.81
C ILE A 100 -6.73 -11.92 17.08
N ALA A 101 -5.95 -11.63 16.03
CA ALA A 101 -4.57 -11.16 16.15
C ALA A 101 -4.50 -9.83 16.93
N GLN A 102 -5.41 -8.89 16.67
CA GLN A 102 -5.49 -7.62 17.38
C GLN A 102 -5.85 -7.80 18.85
N THR A 103 -6.91 -8.56 19.17
CA THR A 103 -7.33 -8.82 20.55
C THR A 103 -6.23 -9.55 21.32
N PHE A 104 -5.55 -10.50 20.68
CA PHE A 104 -4.42 -11.20 21.28
C PHE A 104 -3.20 -10.27 21.48
N ALA A 105 -2.88 -9.40 20.52
CA ALA A 105 -1.82 -8.40 20.65
C ALA A 105 -2.04 -7.49 21.85
N GLN A 106 -3.27 -6.97 22.03
CA GLN A 106 -3.64 -6.14 23.18
C GLN A 106 -3.49 -6.89 24.51
N SER A 107 -3.88 -8.17 24.56
CA SER A 107 -3.68 -9.02 25.74
C SER A 107 -2.19 -9.26 26.06
N CYS A 108 -1.36 -9.48 25.04
CA CYS A 108 0.09 -9.62 25.21
C CYS A 108 0.75 -8.29 25.65
N ALA A 109 0.33 -7.16 25.07
CA ALA A 109 0.84 -5.84 25.43
C ALA A 109 0.49 -5.48 26.89
N ALA A 110 -0.76 -5.72 27.31
CA ALA A 110 -1.19 -5.49 28.69
C ALA A 110 -0.41 -6.32 29.73
N ARG A 111 0.19 -7.44 29.31
CA ARG A 111 1.04 -8.30 30.14
C ARG A 111 2.54 -7.99 30.01
N GLY A 112 2.92 -7.08 29.11
CA GLY A 112 4.33 -6.80 28.79
C GLY A 112 5.05 -7.94 28.05
N SER A 113 4.32 -8.86 27.42
CA SER A 113 4.92 -9.97 26.65
C SER A 113 4.99 -9.70 25.15
N LEU A 114 4.25 -8.72 24.61
CA LEU A 114 4.32 -8.36 23.19
C LEU A 114 5.67 -7.66 22.89
N ILE A 115 6.48 -8.24 21.99
CA ILE A 115 7.78 -7.67 21.58
C ILE A 115 7.70 -6.95 20.24
N GLY A 116 6.66 -7.24 19.46
CA GLY A 116 6.43 -6.60 18.18
C GLY A 116 5.17 -7.11 17.52
N SER A 117 4.64 -6.30 16.63
CA SER A 117 3.47 -6.61 15.83
C SER A 117 3.57 -5.95 14.46
N TYR A 118 3.13 -6.64 13.43
CA TYR A 118 3.06 -6.09 12.09
C TYR A 118 1.79 -6.56 11.40
N PHE A 119 0.89 -5.62 11.13
CA PHE A 119 -0.37 -5.88 10.45
C PHE A 119 -0.26 -5.36 9.01
N PHE A 120 -0.04 -6.27 8.08
CA PHE A 120 -0.07 -5.96 6.65
C PHE A 120 -1.44 -5.38 6.27
N TRP A 121 -1.46 -4.54 5.25
CA TRP A 121 -2.69 -4.07 4.63
C TRP A 121 -2.46 -3.79 3.16
N ARG A 122 -3.19 -4.49 2.30
CA ARG A 122 -2.98 -4.46 0.84
C ARG A 122 -3.07 -3.05 0.25
N SER A 123 -3.98 -2.23 0.77
CA SER A 123 -4.26 -0.87 0.27
C SER A 123 -3.32 0.21 0.81
N ASP A 124 -2.44 -0.11 1.76
CA ASP A 124 -1.45 0.84 2.29
C ASP A 124 -0.04 0.43 1.81
N PRO A 125 0.59 1.21 0.92
CA PRO A 125 1.94 0.95 0.42
C PRO A 125 3.03 0.90 1.49
N THR A 126 2.79 1.52 2.65
CA THR A 126 3.73 1.46 3.77
C THR A 126 3.62 0.12 4.51
N ARG A 127 2.41 -0.45 4.58
CA ARG A 127 2.13 -1.70 5.30
C ARG A 127 2.26 -2.93 4.42
N ASN A 128 2.00 -2.85 3.12
CA ASN A 128 2.16 -3.97 2.18
C ASN A 128 3.62 -4.23 1.76
N ASN A 129 4.56 -3.40 2.19
CA ASN A 129 5.96 -3.44 1.79
C ASN A 129 6.78 -4.34 2.74
N PRO A 130 7.32 -5.47 2.27
CA PRO A 130 8.06 -6.42 3.12
C PRO A 130 9.40 -5.89 3.62
N GLN A 131 10.02 -4.93 2.94
CA GLN A 131 11.29 -4.31 3.36
C GLN A 131 11.13 -3.50 4.64
N ARG A 132 9.89 -3.09 4.99
CA ARG A 132 9.60 -2.39 6.25
C ARG A 132 9.27 -3.31 7.41
N LEU A 133 9.06 -4.61 7.17
CA LEU A 133 8.68 -5.56 8.22
C LEU A 133 9.74 -5.64 9.30
N ILE A 134 10.99 -5.94 8.93
CA ILE A 134 12.06 -6.21 9.89
C ILE A 134 12.54 -4.94 10.59
N THR A 135 12.62 -3.81 9.88
CA THR A 135 12.96 -2.52 10.49
C THR A 135 11.93 -2.10 11.54
N THR A 136 10.65 -2.30 11.23
CA THR A 136 9.53 -2.03 12.16
C THR A 136 9.55 -2.95 13.38
N ILE A 137 9.82 -4.25 13.18
CA ILE A 137 9.94 -5.21 14.28
C ILE A 137 11.14 -4.86 15.15
N ALA A 138 12.32 -4.59 14.57
CA ALA A 138 13.52 -4.24 15.34
C ALA A 138 13.31 -2.96 16.16
N LEU A 139 12.61 -1.96 15.61
CA LEU A 139 12.27 -0.75 16.36
C LEU A 139 11.33 -1.07 17.54
N GLN A 140 10.28 -1.86 17.31
CA GLN A 140 9.38 -2.29 18.38
C GLN A 140 10.11 -3.12 19.45
N MET A 141 11.04 -3.99 19.05
CA MET A 141 11.86 -4.79 19.98
C MET A 141 12.74 -3.89 20.87
N ALA A 142 13.36 -2.85 20.29
CA ALA A 142 14.17 -1.89 21.05
C ALA A 142 13.35 -1.11 22.09
N ILE A 143 12.06 -0.87 21.81
CA ILE A 143 11.13 -0.19 22.72
C ILE A 143 10.59 -1.15 23.78
N ALA A 144 10.20 -2.36 23.38
CA ALA A 144 9.56 -3.34 24.26
C ALA A 144 10.54 -4.02 25.22
N VAL A 145 11.82 -4.15 24.82
CA VAL A 145 12.90 -4.73 25.64
C VAL A 145 14.03 -3.70 25.73
N PRO A 146 14.03 -2.84 26.76
CA PRO A 146 15.01 -1.76 26.91
C PRO A 146 16.47 -2.23 26.86
N GLU A 147 16.74 -3.48 27.25
CA GLU A 147 18.07 -4.07 27.19
C GLU A 147 18.56 -4.34 25.76
N LEU A 148 17.65 -4.53 24.79
CA LEU A 148 17.99 -4.65 23.37
C LEU A 148 18.24 -3.29 22.71
N HIS A 149 17.76 -2.20 23.31
CA HIS A 149 17.83 -0.85 22.76
C HIS A 149 19.24 -0.46 22.31
N ALA A 150 20.23 -0.61 23.20
CA ALA A 150 21.61 -0.24 22.90
C ALA A 150 22.23 -1.10 21.79
N PHE A 151 21.91 -2.41 21.75
CA PHE A 151 22.46 -3.31 20.75
C PHE A 151 21.87 -3.09 19.35
N ILE A 152 20.57 -2.83 19.27
CA ILE A 152 19.90 -2.53 17.99
C ILE A 152 20.37 -1.17 17.47
N ASN A 153 20.45 -0.16 18.34
CA ASN A 153 20.99 1.14 17.97
C ASN A 153 22.43 1.04 17.44
N ALA A 154 23.30 0.32 18.16
CA ALA A 154 24.68 0.10 17.73
C ALA A 154 24.78 -0.65 16.39
N ALA A 155 23.93 -1.67 16.16
CA ALA A 155 23.92 -2.41 14.90
C ALA A 155 23.60 -1.51 13.69
N VAL A 156 22.67 -0.56 13.84
CA VAL A 156 22.35 0.40 12.76
C VAL A 156 23.46 1.44 12.59
N LEU A 157 24.15 1.84 13.65
CA LEU A 157 25.31 2.73 13.55
C LEU A 157 26.52 2.06 12.88
N GLU A 158 26.72 0.76 13.14
CA GLU A 158 27.77 -0.07 12.53
C GLU A 158 27.50 -0.36 11.05
N ASP A 159 26.24 -0.66 10.68
CA ASP A 159 25.82 -0.87 9.29
C ASP A 159 24.52 -0.11 8.96
N PRO A 160 24.62 1.20 8.60
CA PRO A 160 23.46 1.99 8.24
C PRO A 160 22.72 1.48 7.00
N MET A 161 23.38 0.72 6.13
CA MET A 161 22.75 0.16 4.93
C MET A 161 21.91 -1.08 5.23
N ALA A 162 21.98 -1.63 6.46
CA ALA A 162 21.17 -2.76 6.88
C ALA A 162 19.67 -2.46 6.73
N VAL A 163 19.22 -1.22 7.00
CA VAL A 163 17.80 -0.86 6.93
C VAL A 163 17.20 -0.94 5.53
N THR A 164 18.02 -0.89 4.47
CA THR A 164 17.60 -1.04 3.06
C THR A 164 18.13 -2.32 2.40
N SER A 165 18.78 -3.20 3.16
CA SER A 165 19.35 -4.45 2.66
C SER A 165 18.28 -5.53 2.42
N SER A 166 18.70 -6.72 1.96
CA SER A 166 17.79 -7.87 1.86
C SER A 166 17.18 -8.22 3.23
N ILE A 167 16.01 -8.85 3.22
CA ILE A 167 15.28 -9.23 4.43
C ILE A 167 16.13 -10.15 5.33
N GLU A 168 16.94 -11.05 4.78
CA GLU A 168 17.83 -11.91 5.57
C GLU A 168 18.93 -11.12 6.25
N LYS A 169 19.53 -10.16 5.54
CA LYS A 169 20.56 -9.28 6.13
C LYS A 169 19.94 -8.40 7.21
N GLN A 170 18.73 -7.88 6.99
CA GLN A 170 17.97 -7.16 8.02
C GLN A 170 17.74 -8.02 9.26
N VAL A 171 17.27 -9.26 9.12
CA VAL A 171 17.06 -10.17 10.27
C VAL A 171 18.36 -10.44 10.99
N ASP A 172 19.43 -10.71 10.26
CA ASP A 172 20.73 -11.04 10.84
C ASP A 172 21.31 -9.88 11.63
N VAL A 173 21.34 -8.69 11.04
CA VAL A 173 21.96 -7.49 11.64
C VAL A 173 21.05 -6.83 12.69
N LEU A 174 19.74 -6.79 12.48
CA LEU A 174 18.83 -5.99 13.30
C LEU A 174 18.11 -6.81 14.39
N ILE A 175 18.03 -8.14 14.25
CA ILE A 175 17.33 -9.00 15.21
C ILE A 175 18.31 -10.01 15.85
N ILE A 176 18.94 -10.87 15.04
CA ILE A 176 19.73 -12.00 15.54
C ILE A 176 21.00 -11.56 16.26
N GLN A 177 21.82 -10.72 15.62
CA GLN A 177 23.07 -10.26 16.22
C GLN A 177 22.85 -9.44 17.51
N PRO A 178 21.92 -8.46 17.55
CA PRO A 178 21.60 -7.76 18.79
C PRO A 178 21.12 -8.69 19.89
N TRP A 179 20.27 -9.67 19.56
CA TRP A 179 19.79 -10.66 20.52
C TRP A 179 20.91 -11.54 21.09
N LEU A 180 21.85 -11.99 20.24
CA LEU A 180 23.00 -12.78 20.68
C LEU A 180 23.93 -11.97 21.58
N LYS A 181 24.27 -10.73 21.20
CA LYS A 181 25.09 -9.81 22.02
C LYS A 181 24.44 -9.57 23.40
N PHE A 182 23.13 -9.37 23.42
CA PHE A 182 22.35 -9.25 24.65
C PHE A 182 22.45 -10.49 25.54
N ARG A 183 22.26 -11.70 24.97
CA ARG A 183 22.33 -12.94 25.75
C ARG A 183 23.71 -13.19 26.36
N THR A 184 24.79 -12.94 25.62
CA THR A 184 26.15 -13.11 26.12
C THR A 184 26.42 -12.17 27.31
N ASN A 185 25.88 -10.95 27.28
CA ASN A 185 26.04 -9.99 28.38
C ASN A 185 25.16 -10.28 29.61
N GLN A 186 24.12 -11.12 29.47
CA GLN A 186 23.22 -11.49 30.58
C GLN A 186 23.70 -12.70 31.41
N GLU A 187 24.74 -13.42 30.99
CA GLU A 187 25.29 -14.53 31.80
C GLU A 187 25.80 -14.06 33.20
N GLU A 188 25.93 -12.74 33.43
CA GLU A 188 26.36 -12.15 34.70
C GLU A 188 25.21 -11.59 35.59
N SER A 189 23.94 -11.54 35.15
CA SER A 189 22.86 -10.99 35.99
C SER A 189 21.51 -11.73 35.84
N THR A 190 21.01 -12.20 36.98
CA THR A 190 19.82 -13.04 37.12
C THR A 190 18.50 -12.29 36.98
N SER A 191 17.76 -12.55 35.89
CA SER A 191 16.32 -12.86 35.93
C SER A 191 15.83 -13.22 34.51
N GLN A 192 15.61 -14.50 34.24
CA GLN A 192 14.93 -14.91 33.00
C GLN A 192 13.51 -14.33 32.97
N PRO A 193 13.00 -13.90 31.80
CA PRO A 193 11.63 -13.44 31.69
C PRO A 193 10.68 -14.56 32.11
N LYS A 194 9.65 -14.21 32.89
CA LYS A 194 8.68 -15.16 33.45
C LYS A 194 7.90 -15.91 32.37
N HIS A 195 7.77 -15.32 31.18
CA HIS A 195 7.08 -15.89 30.02
C HIS A 195 7.83 -15.54 28.72
N PRO A 196 7.66 -16.33 27.65
CA PRO A 196 8.15 -15.96 26.32
C PRO A 196 7.54 -14.64 25.83
N HIS A 197 8.32 -13.91 25.05
CA HIS A 197 7.84 -12.78 24.27
C HIS A 197 7.09 -13.24 23.01
N VAL A 198 6.09 -12.47 22.59
CA VAL A 198 5.25 -12.77 21.43
C VAL A 198 5.48 -11.74 20.34
N LEU A 199 5.77 -12.22 19.12
CA LEU A 199 5.79 -11.47 17.88
C LEU A 199 4.57 -11.86 17.03
N ILE A 200 3.82 -10.88 16.54
CA ILE A 200 2.62 -11.12 15.73
C ILE A 200 2.81 -10.56 14.32
N ILE A 201 2.55 -11.38 13.30
CA ILE A 201 2.54 -10.98 11.89
C ILE A 201 1.16 -11.32 11.33
N ASP A 202 0.33 -10.32 11.07
CA ASP A 202 -1.03 -10.49 10.53
C ASP A 202 -1.12 -10.04 9.07
N GLY A 203 -1.91 -10.76 8.29
CA GLY A 203 -2.18 -10.45 6.89
C GLY A 203 -1.01 -10.75 5.95
N LEU A 204 -0.23 -11.82 6.17
CA LEU A 204 0.91 -12.12 5.29
C LEU A 204 0.51 -12.25 3.80
N ASP A 205 -0.71 -12.70 3.51
CA ASP A 205 -1.30 -12.74 2.15
C ASP A 205 -1.59 -11.35 1.54
N GLU A 206 -1.49 -10.29 2.34
CA GLU A 206 -1.61 -8.89 1.92
C GLU A 206 -0.24 -8.22 1.68
N CYS A 207 0.86 -8.95 1.88
CA CYS A 207 2.20 -8.53 1.48
C CYS A 207 2.32 -8.44 -0.04
N SER A 208 2.99 -7.40 -0.54
CA SER A 208 3.33 -7.24 -1.95
C SER A 208 4.32 -8.32 -2.42
N ASP A 209 4.01 -8.95 -3.56
CA ASP A 209 4.71 -10.09 -4.16
C ASP A 209 4.74 -11.36 -3.30
N SER A 210 4.12 -12.41 -3.84
CA SER A 210 4.14 -13.77 -3.29
C SER A 210 5.53 -14.38 -3.04
N ARG A 211 6.59 -13.94 -3.74
CA ARG A 211 7.97 -14.38 -3.44
C ARG A 211 8.43 -13.86 -2.08
N ASN A 212 8.09 -12.62 -1.75
CA ASN A 212 8.43 -12.04 -0.45
C ASN A 212 7.68 -12.74 0.68
N GLN A 213 6.46 -13.24 0.46
CA GLN A 213 5.73 -14.03 1.45
C GLN A 213 6.50 -15.31 1.84
N GLN A 214 6.99 -16.07 0.86
CA GLN A 214 7.80 -17.28 1.10
C GLN A 214 9.13 -16.94 1.79
N HIS A 215 9.71 -15.81 1.41
CA HIS A 215 10.96 -15.30 1.96
C HIS A 215 10.83 -14.87 3.42
N ILE A 216 9.74 -14.18 3.77
CA ILE A 216 9.41 -13.84 5.16
C ILE A 216 9.23 -15.13 5.97
N LEU A 217 8.59 -16.15 5.41
CA LEU A 217 8.43 -17.42 6.12
C LEU A 217 9.77 -18.12 6.33
N SER A 218 10.67 -18.15 5.34
CA SER A 218 11.95 -18.87 5.46
C SER A 218 12.86 -18.36 6.59
N ILE A 219 12.72 -17.09 6.99
CA ILE A 219 13.54 -16.47 8.05
C ILE A 219 13.01 -16.65 9.48
N LEU A 220 11.71 -16.89 9.69
CA LEU A 220 11.12 -16.97 11.03
C LEU A 220 11.70 -18.12 11.89
N PRO A 221 11.99 -19.31 11.34
CA PRO A 221 12.61 -20.38 12.11
C PRO A 221 13.97 -19.95 12.67
N LYS A 222 14.77 -19.19 11.90
CA LYS A 222 16.07 -18.69 12.34
C LYS A 222 15.95 -17.79 13.57
N ILE A 223 14.91 -16.94 13.63
CA ILE A 223 14.61 -16.09 14.80
C ILE A 223 14.30 -16.96 16.02
N THR A 224 13.40 -17.93 15.90
CA THR A 224 12.98 -18.80 17.03
C THR A 224 14.04 -19.82 17.47
N GLN A 225 14.96 -20.22 16.58
CA GLN A 225 16.08 -21.09 16.92
C GLN A 225 17.16 -20.33 17.71
N THR A 226 17.51 -19.12 17.25
CA THR A 226 18.50 -18.25 17.91
C THR A 226 18.01 -17.76 19.27
N SER A 227 16.75 -17.33 19.33
CA SER A 227 16.16 -16.81 20.56
C SER A 227 15.81 -17.90 21.58
N GLY A 228 15.80 -19.18 21.20
CA GLY A 228 15.46 -20.27 22.11
C GLY A 228 14.00 -20.21 22.58
N SER A 229 13.75 -20.33 23.89
CA SER A 229 12.40 -20.27 24.47
C SER A 229 11.85 -18.85 24.66
N PHE A 230 12.56 -17.82 24.21
CA PHE A 230 12.26 -16.43 24.56
C PHE A 230 11.34 -15.73 23.56
N ILE A 231 11.24 -16.19 22.31
CA ILE A 231 10.34 -15.59 21.31
C ILE A 231 9.44 -16.66 20.70
N GLN A 232 8.15 -16.36 20.69
CA GLN A 232 7.09 -17.08 20.01
C GLN A 232 6.50 -16.20 18.90
N ILE A 233 6.16 -16.80 17.75
CA ILE A 233 5.69 -16.07 16.57
C ILE A 233 4.32 -16.56 16.16
N LEU A 234 3.34 -15.65 16.14
CA LEU A 234 2.02 -15.89 15.56
C LEU A 234 1.98 -15.30 14.15
N VAL A 235 1.73 -16.14 13.16
CA VAL A 235 1.48 -15.72 11.78
C VAL A 235 0.00 -15.90 11.46
N CYS A 236 -0.66 -14.88 10.94
CA CYS A 236 -2.04 -14.96 10.49
C CYS A 236 -2.11 -14.68 8.98
N SER A 237 -2.74 -15.57 8.22
CA SER A 237 -2.91 -15.38 6.77
C SER A 237 -4.04 -16.20 6.16
N ARG A 238 -4.38 -15.95 4.90
CA ARG A 238 -5.10 -16.93 4.06
C ARG A 238 -4.18 -18.11 3.72
N PRO A 239 -4.72 -19.32 3.52
CA PRO A 239 -3.95 -20.48 3.09
C PRO A 239 -3.70 -20.46 1.58
N GLU A 240 -3.18 -19.35 1.04
CA GLU A 240 -2.82 -19.25 -0.37
C GLU A 240 -1.75 -20.30 -0.72
N PRO A 241 -1.75 -20.86 -1.95
CA PRO A 241 -0.92 -22.01 -2.29
C PRO A 241 0.56 -21.87 -1.90
N ARG A 242 1.18 -20.72 -2.21
CA ARG A 242 2.60 -20.45 -1.93
C ARG A 242 2.91 -20.32 -0.44
N ILE A 243 2.00 -19.75 0.35
CA ILE A 243 2.12 -19.65 1.81
C ILE A 243 2.02 -21.06 2.41
N LYS A 244 1.02 -21.83 1.98
CA LYS A 244 0.82 -23.20 2.44
C LYS A 244 2.01 -24.10 2.12
N GLU A 245 2.56 -24.01 0.90
CA GLU A 245 3.79 -24.70 0.50
C GLU A 245 4.98 -24.35 1.40
N ALA A 246 5.16 -23.07 1.74
CA ALA A 246 6.24 -22.64 2.62
C ALA A 246 6.11 -23.23 4.03
N PHE A 247 4.89 -23.34 4.58
CA PHE A 247 4.65 -24.00 5.87
C PHE A 247 4.80 -25.53 5.82
N LEU A 248 4.58 -26.15 4.67
CA LEU A 248 4.82 -27.59 4.44
C LEU A 248 6.31 -27.91 4.22
N GLY A 249 7.13 -26.91 3.94
CA GLY A 249 8.56 -27.08 3.71
C GLY A 249 9.30 -27.61 4.95
N PRO A 250 10.47 -28.26 4.76
CA PRO A 250 11.19 -28.98 5.82
C PRO A 250 11.61 -28.08 6.99
N THR A 251 11.84 -26.79 6.74
CA THR A 251 12.23 -25.83 7.78
C THR A 251 11.07 -25.43 8.71
N MET A 252 9.83 -25.57 8.24
CA MET A 252 8.62 -25.13 8.96
C MET A 252 7.80 -26.27 9.55
N SER A 253 7.74 -27.42 8.87
CA SER A 253 6.89 -28.55 9.23
C SER A 253 7.13 -29.08 10.65
N GLU A 254 8.36 -28.97 11.16
CA GLU A 254 8.73 -29.43 12.51
C GLU A 254 8.54 -28.38 13.60
N VAL A 255 8.49 -27.08 13.25
CA VAL A 255 8.53 -25.97 14.22
C VAL A 255 7.23 -25.15 14.27
N CYS A 256 6.33 -25.34 13.30
CA CYS A 256 5.07 -24.62 13.17
C CYS A 256 3.88 -25.50 13.55
N HIS A 257 3.00 -24.97 14.41
CA HIS A 257 1.70 -25.55 14.69
C HIS A 257 0.61 -24.85 13.87
N TRP A 258 -0.18 -25.64 13.16
CA TRP A 258 -1.22 -25.18 12.24
C TRP A 258 -2.55 -25.01 12.97
N MET A 259 -3.16 -23.83 12.87
CA MET A 259 -4.42 -23.49 13.52
C MET A 259 -5.46 -23.06 12.48
N PRO A 260 -6.23 -23.99 11.89
CA PRO A 260 -7.33 -23.64 11.00
C PRO A 260 -8.46 -22.94 11.76
N LEU A 261 -8.93 -21.80 11.24
CA LEU A 261 -10.22 -21.21 11.60
C LEU A 261 -11.33 -21.87 10.79
N ASP A 262 -11.56 -23.14 11.08
CA ASP A 262 -12.71 -23.91 10.59
C ASP A 262 -13.80 -23.97 11.68
N ASP A 263 -14.75 -24.90 11.52
CA ASP A 263 -15.86 -25.08 12.45
C ASP A 263 -15.45 -25.61 13.84
N THR A 264 -14.18 -25.98 14.05
CA THR A 264 -13.67 -26.42 15.37
C THR A 264 -13.83 -25.37 16.47
N PHE A 265 -13.92 -24.09 16.10
CA PHE A 265 -14.07 -22.98 17.03
C PHE A 265 -15.50 -22.43 17.11
N GLU A 266 -16.51 -23.22 16.78
CA GLU A 266 -17.95 -22.87 16.89
C GLU A 266 -18.32 -21.51 16.24
N ALA A 267 -17.74 -21.17 15.09
CA ALA A 267 -17.90 -19.86 14.45
C ALA A 267 -19.36 -19.43 14.26
N SER A 268 -20.27 -20.38 13.99
CA SER A 268 -21.70 -20.10 13.82
C SER A 268 -22.36 -19.57 15.09
N LYS A 269 -21.99 -20.09 16.27
CA LYS A 269 -22.51 -19.65 17.57
C LYS A 269 -21.96 -18.28 17.96
N ASP A 270 -20.69 -18.03 17.64
CA ASP A 270 -20.11 -16.70 17.83
C ASP A 270 -20.78 -15.65 16.92
N ILE A 271 -21.07 -16.01 15.66
CA ILE A 271 -21.77 -15.14 14.70
C ILE A 271 -23.20 -14.88 15.15
N GLU A 272 -23.88 -15.89 15.69
CA GLU A 272 -25.22 -15.74 16.27
C GLU A 272 -25.22 -14.70 17.39
N HIS A 273 -24.32 -14.85 18.37
CA HIS A 273 -24.18 -13.90 19.47
C HIS A 273 -23.84 -12.48 18.97
N PHE A 274 -22.93 -12.37 18.00
CA PHE A 274 -22.56 -11.10 17.37
C PHE A 274 -23.75 -10.43 16.66
N LEU A 275 -24.59 -11.20 15.96
CA LEU A 275 -25.79 -10.69 15.31
C LEU A 275 -26.84 -10.25 16.34
N GLU A 276 -27.07 -11.03 17.39
CA GLU A 276 -28.01 -10.69 18.46
C GLU A 276 -27.67 -9.34 19.11
N ASP A 277 -26.42 -9.16 19.54
CA ASP A 277 -25.93 -7.91 20.12
C ASP A 277 -25.99 -6.75 19.12
N GLY A 278 -25.57 -7.00 17.87
CA GLY A 278 -25.59 -6.00 16.81
C GLY A 278 -27.00 -5.49 16.50
N PHE A 279 -27.97 -6.39 16.39
CA PHE A 279 -29.36 -6.00 16.16
C PHE A 279 -30.00 -5.34 17.38
N ALA A 280 -29.66 -5.75 18.60
CA ALA A 280 -30.10 -5.07 19.82
C ALA A 280 -29.60 -3.61 19.88
N TYR A 281 -28.36 -3.38 19.47
CA TYR A 281 -27.81 -2.03 19.32
C TYR A 281 -28.56 -1.22 18.27
N ILE A 282 -28.78 -1.77 17.06
CA ILE A 282 -29.54 -1.11 15.99
C ILE A 282 -30.94 -0.74 16.47
N LEU A 283 -31.61 -1.64 17.17
CA LEU A 283 -32.94 -1.41 17.73
C LEU A 283 -32.98 -0.21 18.69
N THR A 284 -31.94 -0.08 19.50
CA THR A 284 -31.79 1.01 20.47
C THR A 284 -31.54 2.34 19.75
N ARG A 285 -30.60 2.36 18.80
CA ARG A 285 -30.23 3.54 18.02
C ARG A 285 -31.39 4.07 17.17
N HIS A 286 -32.16 3.18 16.55
CA HIS A 286 -33.26 3.51 15.63
C HIS A 286 -34.64 3.38 16.29
N SER A 287 -34.72 3.53 17.61
CA SER A 287 -35.95 3.27 18.39
C SER A 287 -37.18 4.02 17.87
N PHE A 288 -37.03 5.28 17.44
CA PHE A 288 -38.13 6.09 16.90
C PHE A 288 -38.63 5.60 15.54
N SER A 289 -37.74 5.34 14.58
CA SER A 289 -38.14 4.83 13.25
C SER A 289 -38.68 3.40 13.33
N MET A 290 -38.27 2.64 14.34
CA MET A 290 -38.65 1.24 14.57
C MET A 290 -39.86 1.06 15.50
N GLN A 291 -40.59 2.12 15.87
CA GLN A 291 -41.72 2.07 16.81
C GLN A 291 -42.89 1.20 16.34
N HIS A 292 -43.12 1.17 15.02
CA HIS A 292 -44.23 0.46 14.39
C HIS A 292 -43.90 -1.02 14.10
N ILE A 293 -42.65 -1.43 14.31
CA ILE A 293 -42.17 -2.78 14.04
C ILE A 293 -42.47 -3.69 15.22
N ARG A 294 -43.17 -4.81 14.96
CA ARG A 294 -43.50 -5.82 15.96
C ARG A 294 -42.23 -6.45 16.56
N ARG A 295 -42.24 -6.70 17.87
CA ARG A 295 -41.17 -7.40 18.61
C ARG A 295 -41.49 -8.89 18.79
N PRO A 296 -40.48 -9.78 18.91
CA PRO A 296 -39.04 -9.49 18.82
C PRO A 296 -38.60 -9.13 17.38
N TRP A 297 -37.59 -8.26 17.27
CA TRP A 297 -36.95 -7.94 15.99
C TRP A 297 -35.42 -7.96 16.14
N PRO A 298 -34.71 -8.67 15.23
CA PRO A 298 -35.24 -9.66 14.29
C PRO A 298 -35.88 -10.85 15.02
N THR A 299 -36.64 -11.66 14.30
CA THR A 299 -37.13 -12.94 14.81
C THR A 299 -35.98 -13.94 14.89
N ARG A 300 -36.10 -14.95 15.77
CA ARG A 300 -35.07 -15.98 15.92
C ARG A 300 -34.76 -16.71 14.60
N GLN A 301 -35.80 -17.00 13.81
CA GLN A 301 -35.65 -17.63 12.49
C GLN A 301 -34.86 -16.77 11.49
N GLN A 302 -34.99 -15.44 11.56
CA GLN A 302 -34.21 -14.53 10.72
C GLN A 302 -32.74 -14.51 11.16
N ILE A 303 -32.45 -14.56 12.46
CA ILE A 303 -31.07 -14.67 12.96
C ILE A 303 -30.47 -16.00 12.50
N ASP A 304 -31.15 -17.12 12.73
CA ASP A 304 -30.68 -18.44 12.31
C ASP A 304 -30.43 -18.50 10.79
N TYR A 305 -31.26 -17.82 10.00
CA TYR A 305 -31.07 -17.69 8.55
C TYR A 305 -29.77 -16.94 8.21
N LEU A 306 -29.52 -15.79 8.84
CA LEU A 306 -28.30 -15.00 8.61
C LEU A 306 -27.04 -15.74 9.07
N VAL A 307 -27.11 -16.50 10.17
CA VAL A 307 -26.02 -17.37 10.64
C VAL A 307 -25.67 -18.41 9.57
N ARG A 308 -26.68 -19.12 9.03
CA ARG A 308 -26.47 -20.09 7.94
C ARG A 308 -25.85 -19.44 6.70
N LYS A 309 -26.33 -18.25 6.32
CA LYS A 309 -25.86 -17.48 5.16
C LYS A 309 -24.43 -16.95 5.32
N SER A 310 -23.97 -16.80 6.56
CA SER A 310 -22.61 -16.36 6.85
C SER A 310 -21.57 -17.46 6.59
N SER A 311 -21.97 -18.75 6.62
CA SER A 311 -21.08 -19.90 6.41
C SER A 311 -19.77 -19.79 7.22
N GLY A 312 -19.88 -19.40 8.49
CA GLY A 312 -18.74 -19.21 9.41
C GLY A 312 -17.91 -17.93 9.19
N GLN A 313 -18.31 -17.03 8.29
CA GLN A 313 -17.58 -15.81 7.95
C GLN A 313 -18.23 -14.57 8.57
N PHE A 314 -17.54 -13.96 9.54
CA PHE A 314 -17.97 -12.72 10.20
C PHE A 314 -18.16 -11.54 9.25
N ILE A 315 -17.45 -11.51 8.12
CA ILE A 315 -17.59 -10.40 7.15
C ILE A 315 -19.02 -10.29 6.61
N TYR A 316 -19.73 -11.40 6.44
CA TYR A 316 -21.13 -11.35 6.00
C TYR A 316 -21.98 -10.69 7.09
N ALA A 317 -21.94 -11.22 8.31
CA ALA A 317 -22.68 -10.70 9.45
C ALA A 317 -22.38 -9.21 9.71
N SER A 318 -21.12 -8.81 9.68
CA SER A 318 -20.72 -7.41 9.91
C SER A 318 -21.18 -6.49 8.79
N THR A 319 -21.12 -6.94 7.53
CA THR A 319 -21.64 -6.18 6.38
C THR A 319 -23.15 -6.02 6.48
N VAL A 320 -23.89 -7.07 6.89
CA VAL A 320 -25.34 -7.01 7.13
C VAL A 320 -25.67 -6.00 8.22
N LEU A 321 -25.02 -6.07 9.38
CA LEU A 321 -25.27 -5.14 10.48
C LEU A 321 -24.98 -3.69 10.08
N LYS A 322 -23.85 -3.44 9.39
CA LYS A 322 -23.54 -2.10 8.88
C LYS A 322 -24.59 -1.64 7.88
N TYR A 323 -24.95 -2.50 6.91
CA TYR A 323 -25.94 -2.18 5.88
C TYR A 323 -27.30 -1.86 6.48
N VAL A 324 -27.76 -2.61 7.48
CA VAL A 324 -29.06 -2.41 8.15
C VAL A 324 -29.04 -1.18 9.05
N ASN A 325 -27.89 -0.85 9.64
CA ASN A 325 -27.68 0.33 10.49
C ASN A 325 -27.45 1.64 9.69
N GLU A 326 -28.12 1.81 8.56
CA GLU A 326 -28.00 3.04 7.76
C GLU A 326 -28.86 4.15 8.36
N ASP A 327 -28.29 5.36 8.46
CA ASP A 327 -29.02 6.53 8.91
C ASP A 327 -29.97 7.04 7.79
N GLY A 328 -31.22 7.34 8.15
CA GLY A 328 -32.24 7.86 7.20
C GLY A 328 -33.19 6.80 6.63
N ASP A 329 -32.90 5.52 6.80
CA ASP A 329 -33.79 4.41 6.42
C ASP A 329 -34.42 3.72 7.65
N VAL A 330 -35.40 2.84 7.41
CA VAL A 330 -35.97 1.97 8.43
C VAL A 330 -35.19 0.64 8.46
N PRO A 331 -34.49 0.29 9.55
CA PRO A 331 -33.69 -0.93 9.63
C PRO A 331 -34.45 -2.22 9.27
N ALA A 332 -35.73 -2.32 9.65
CA ALA A 332 -36.57 -3.47 9.30
C ALA A 332 -36.72 -3.66 7.78
N GLU A 333 -36.84 -2.57 7.01
CA GLU A 333 -36.98 -2.63 5.55
C GLU A 333 -35.67 -3.07 4.90
N ARG A 334 -34.54 -2.53 5.34
CA ARG A 334 -33.22 -2.95 4.87
C ARG A 334 -32.91 -4.39 5.22
N LEU A 335 -33.31 -4.86 6.40
CA LEU A 335 -33.19 -6.27 6.75
C LEU A 335 -34.03 -7.15 5.81
N ASN A 336 -35.25 -6.74 5.46
CA ASN A 336 -36.08 -7.50 4.52
C ASN A 336 -35.43 -7.61 3.13
N ILE A 337 -34.72 -6.56 2.68
CA ILE A 337 -33.93 -6.62 1.44
C ILE A 337 -32.87 -7.72 1.53
N VAL A 338 -32.09 -7.76 2.62
CA VAL A 338 -31.05 -8.79 2.84
C VAL A 338 -31.66 -10.19 2.89
N LEU A 339 -32.78 -10.36 3.60
CA LEU A 339 -33.47 -11.65 3.71
C LEU A 339 -34.07 -12.12 2.38
N GLY A 340 -34.46 -11.19 1.51
CA GLY A 340 -34.98 -11.46 0.17
C GLY A 340 -33.92 -11.75 -0.88
N LEU A 341 -32.63 -11.67 -0.56
CA LEU A 341 -31.55 -12.03 -1.48
C LEU A 341 -31.56 -13.55 -1.71
N SER A 342 -32.02 -13.96 -2.89
CA SER A 342 -31.89 -15.31 -3.40
C SER A 342 -30.69 -15.41 -4.32
N VAL A 343 -29.73 -16.28 -4.01
CA VAL A 343 -28.70 -16.70 -4.97
C VAL A 343 -29.42 -17.57 -6.00
N SER A 344 -29.55 -17.10 -7.24
CA SER A 344 -30.24 -17.82 -8.31
C SER A 344 -29.59 -19.20 -8.50
N GLU A 345 -30.36 -20.27 -8.30
CA GLU A 345 -30.00 -21.67 -8.61
C GLU A 345 -29.80 -21.91 -10.12
N ASP A 346 -30.07 -20.90 -10.96
CA ASP A 346 -30.06 -20.94 -12.44
C ASP A 346 -28.67 -21.16 -13.09
N VAL A 347 -27.65 -21.51 -12.30
CA VAL A 347 -26.38 -22.03 -12.82
C VAL A 347 -26.24 -23.45 -12.29
N GLU A 348 -26.52 -24.43 -13.15
CA GLU A 348 -26.13 -25.83 -12.94
C GLU A 348 -24.64 -25.86 -12.55
N GLY A 349 -24.37 -26.14 -11.26
CA GLY A 349 -23.01 -26.10 -10.66
C GLY A 349 -22.81 -25.10 -9.51
N SER A 350 -23.83 -24.31 -9.12
CA SER A 350 -23.73 -23.20 -8.15
C SER A 350 -23.64 -23.57 -6.66
N LEU A 351 -23.79 -24.85 -6.29
CA LEU A 351 -23.76 -25.29 -4.89
C LEU A 351 -22.40 -25.15 -4.19
N ASP A 352 -21.35 -24.76 -4.92
CA ASP A 352 -19.97 -24.76 -4.41
C ASP A 352 -19.17 -23.50 -4.77
N VAL A 353 -19.81 -22.34 -4.97
CA VAL A 353 -19.10 -21.07 -5.19
C VAL A 353 -18.76 -20.41 -3.85
N PRO A 354 -17.47 -20.34 -3.44
CA PRO A 354 -17.09 -19.66 -2.21
C PRO A 354 -17.52 -18.19 -2.27
N PHE A 355 -18.04 -17.65 -1.17
CA PHE A 355 -18.50 -16.26 -1.02
C PHE A 355 -19.79 -15.88 -1.77
N ALA A 356 -20.55 -16.81 -2.37
CA ALA A 356 -21.75 -16.48 -3.15
C ALA A 356 -22.76 -15.56 -2.42
N GLU A 357 -23.02 -15.82 -1.13
CA GLU A 357 -23.92 -15.02 -0.31
C GLU A 357 -23.40 -13.61 -0.06
N LEU A 358 -22.08 -13.48 0.17
CA LEU A 358 -21.43 -12.19 0.34
C LEU A 358 -21.40 -11.40 -0.97
N ASP A 359 -21.17 -12.08 -2.09
CA ASP A 359 -21.18 -11.48 -3.42
C ASP A 359 -22.58 -10.95 -3.77
N ALA A 360 -23.64 -11.71 -3.46
CA ALA A 360 -25.02 -11.26 -3.63
C ALA A 360 -25.31 -9.98 -2.81
N LEU A 361 -24.80 -9.91 -1.58
CA LEU A 361 -24.93 -8.72 -0.74
C LEU A 361 -24.16 -7.53 -1.33
N TYR A 362 -22.93 -7.73 -1.83
CA TYR A 362 -22.17 -6.67 -2.50
C TYR A 362 -22.85 -6.17 -3.77
N HIS A 363 -23.39 -7.07 -4.59
CA HIS A 363 -24.20 -6.72 -5.77
C HIS A 363 -25.39 -5.85 -5.38
N GLN A 364 -26.12 -6.23 -4.33
CA GLN A 364 -27.26 -5.48 -3.85
C GLN A 364 -26.86 -4.07 -3.42
N ILE A 365 -25.81 -3.94 -2.60
CA ILE A 365 -25.32 -2.65 -2.10
C ILE A 365 -24.91 -1.76 -3.28
N LEU A 366 -24.09 -2.27 -4.20
CA LEU A 366 -23.62 -1.51 -5.37
C LEU A 366 -24.73 -1.14 -6.34
N SER A 367 -25.81 -1.94 -6.41
CA SER A 367 -26.96 -1.65 -7.27
C SER A 367 -27.73 -0.39 -6.84
N THR A 368 -27.62 0.02 -5.56
CA THR A 368 -28.28 1.23 -5.04
C THR A 368 -27.68 2.53 -5.59
N VAL A 369 -26.43 2.48 -6.09
CA VAL A 369 -25.71 3.66 -6.57
C VAL A 369 -26.31 4.13 -7.90
N LYS A 370 -26.65 5.42 -7.97
CA LYS A 370 -27.22 6.05 -9.18
C LYS A 370 -26.20 6.16 -10.31
N ASN A 371 -25.03 6.76 -10.04
CA ASN A 371 -23.97 6.94 -11.05
C ASN A 371 -22.89 5.87 -10.90
N ARG A 372 -23.23 4.63 -11.28
CA ARG A 372 -22.34 3.46 -11.16
C ARG A 372 -21.07 3.61 -11.99
N THR A 373 -21.18 4.20 -13.18
CA THR A 373 -20.04 4.43 -14.08
C THR A 373 -19.00 5.33 -13.42
N LEU A 374 -19.40 6.44 -12.82
CA LEU A 374 -18.46 7.33 -12.13
C LEU A 374 -17.90 6.68 -10.87
N MET A 375 -18.73 6.00 -10.08
CA MET A 375 -18.29 5.25 -8.89
C MET A 375 -17.19 4.24 -9.22
N LEU A 376 -17.39 3.39 -10.22
CA LEU A 376 -16.40 2.40 -10.66
C LEU A 376 -15.14 3.06 -11.22
N ARG A 377 -15.25 4.17 -11.96
CA ARG A 377 -14.09 4.94 -12.45
C ARG A 377 -13.26 5.51 -11.31
N VAL A 378 -13.92 6.08 -10.29
CA VAL A 378 -13.23 6.64 -9.11
C VAL A 378 -12.54 5.53 -8.32
N LEU A 379 -13.20 4.39 -8.09
CA LEU A 379 -12.59 3.25 -7.40
C LEU A 379 -11.40 2.66 -8.16
N ALA A 380 -11.55 2.47 -9.47
CA ALA A 380 -10.45 1.99 -10.32
C ALA A 380 -9.27 2.97 -10.31
N ALA A 381 -9.54 4.28 -10.44
CA ALA A 381 -8.52 5.31 -10.39
C ALA A 381 -7.84 5.39 -9.02
N TRP A 382 -8.60 5.31 -7.93
CA TRP A 382 -8.03 5.32 -6.57
C TRP A 382 -7.05 4.17 -6.38
N LEU A 383 -7.44 2.94 -6.76
CA LEU A 383 -6.56 1.78 -6.66
C LEU A 383 -5.35 1.86 -7.60
N ALA A 384 -5.53 2.42 -8.80
CA ALA A 384 -4.43 2.67 -9.74
C ALA A 384 -3.49 3.80 -9.30
N TYR A 385 -3.96 4.74 -8.47
CA TYR A 385 -3.17 5.86 -7.97
C TYR A 385 -1.99 5.38 -7.10
N TYR A 386 -2.17 4.27 -6.39
CA TYR A 386 -1.16 3.64 -5.56
C TYR A 386 -0.30 2.60 -6.29
N ASP A 387 -0.66 2.21 -7.51
CA ASP A 387 0.02 1.13 -8.23
C ASP A 387 1.44 1.56 -8.65
N GLY A 388 2.45 0.94 -8.02
CA GLY A 388 3.87 1.10 -8.38
C GLY A 388 4.51 2.45 -8.02
N ARG A 389 3.91 3.26 -7.13
CA ARG A 389 4.48 4.56 -6.70
C ARG A 389 5.32 4.45 -5.42
N ILE A 390 6.44 5.19 -5.40
CA ILE A 390 7.34 5.30 -4.23
C ILE A 390 6.86 6.39 -3.25
N THR A 391 6.25 7.47 -3.76
CA THR A 391 5.64 8.55 -2.97
C THR A 391 4.20 8.76 -3.42
N VAL A 392 3.29 8.93 -2.47
CA VAL A 392 1.86 9.03 -2.74
C VAL A 392 1.33 10.36 -2.19
N GLY A 393 0.53 11.06 -3.02
CA GLY A 393 -0.21 12.24 -2.58
C GLY A 393 -1.34 11.88 -1.62
N SER A 394 -1.89 12.89 -0.94
CA SER A 394 -3.03 12.69 -0.05
C SER A 394 -4.31 12.36 -0.84
N PHE A 395 -5.32 11.79 -0.19
CA PHE A 395 -6.66 11.64 -0.79
C PHE A 395 -7.20 12.99 -1.30
N GLY A 396 -6.90 14.09 -0.61
CA GLY A 396 -7.25 15.44 -1.06
C GLY A 396 -6.60 15.82 -2.40
N ASP A 397 -5.36 15.42 -2.63
CA ASP A 397 -4.67 15.66 -3.91
C ASP A 397 -5.25 14.81 -5.04
N PHE A 398 -5.63 13.57 -4.74
CA PHE A 398 -6.36 12.70 -5.66
C PHE A 398 -7.71 13.31 -6.07
N VAL A 399 -8.51 13.80 -5.12
CA VAL A 399 -9.81 14.43 -5.43
C VAL A 399 -9.63 15.68 -6.31
N LYS A 400 -8.61 16.50 -6.01
CA LYS A 400 -8.26 17.65 -6.86
C LYS A 400 -7.87 17.24 -8.27
N LEU A 401 -7.06 16.18 -8.41
CA LEU A 401 -6.65 15.62 -9.71
C LEU A 401 -7.85 15.16 -10.53
N LEU A 402 -8.85 14.53 -9.91
CA LEU A 402 -10.06 14.12 -10.63
C LEU A 402 -10.92 15.30 -11.09
N GLY A 403 -10.78 16.47 -10.46
CA GLY A 403 -11.60 17.65 -10.73
C GLY A 403 -13.08 17.45 -10.38
N ILE A 404 -13.39 16.49 -9.48
CA ILE A 404 -14.76 16.19 -9.05
C ILE A 404 -15.02 16.92 -7.73
N PRO A 405 -16.09 17.74 -7.64
CA PRO A 405 -16.51 18.32 -6.37
C PRO A 405 -16.75 17.25 -5.30
N GLN A 406 -16.17 17.42 -4.12
CA GLN A 406 -16.26 16.45 -3.02
C GLN A 406 -17.72 16.11 -2.66
N GLY A 407 -18.64 17.07 -2.71
CA GLY A 407 -20.07 16.83 -2.48
C GLY A 407 -20.71 15.83 -3.46
N ILE A 408 -20.25 15.78 -4.71
CA ILE A 408 -20.69 14.77 -5.69
C ILE A 408 -20.18 13.39 -5.29
N LEU A 409 -18.93 13.29 -4.80
CA LEU A 409 -18.38 12.03 -4.30
C LEU A 409 -19.16 11.54 -3.09
N HIS A 410 -19.47 12.41 -2.11
CA HIS A 410 -20.31 12.03 -0.98
C HIS A 410 -21.69 11.53 -1.43
N ALA A 411 -22.33 12.21 -2.39
CA ALA A 411 -23.63 11.78 -2.91
C ALA A 411 -23.56 10.40 -3.58
N ILE A 412 -22.50 10.11 -4.36
CA ILE A 412 -22.33 8.84 -5.07
C ILE A 412 -22.02 7.68 -4.12
N PHE A 413 -21.18 7.93 -3.11
CA PHE A 413 -20.69 6.90 -2.19
C PHE A 413 -21.54 6.77 -0.92
N SER A 414 -22.51 7.66 -0.69
CA SER A 414 -23.36 7.68 0.52
C SER A 414 -23.94 6.32 0.88
N SER A 415 -24.52 5.59 -0.08
CA SER A 415 -25.16 4.29 0.15
C SER A 415 -24.19 3.10 0.30
N LEU A 416 -22.88 3.36 0.23
CA LEU A 416 -21.84 2.33 0.28
C LEU A 416 -21.14 2.24 1.63
N HIS A 417 -21.57 3.00 2.65
CA HIS A 417 -20.94 3.06 3.99
C HIS A 417 -20.56 1.67 4.55
N SER A 418 -21.43 0.68 4.37
CA SER A 418 -21.21 -0.70 4.85
C SER A 418 -19.98 -1.42 4.28
N LEU A 419 -19.42 -0.90 3.18
CA LEU A 419 -18.25 -1.45 2.47
C LEU A 419 -16.95 -0.69 2.78
N PHE A 420 -17.02 0.47 3.45
CA PHE A 420 -15.88 1.34 3.71
C PHE A 420 -15.72 1.62 5.21
N GLU A 421 -14.50 1.96 5.61
CA GLU A 421 -14.21 2.34 6.98
C GLU A 421 -14.80 3.73 7.31
N GLY A 422 -15.01 3.98 8.61
CA GLY A 422 -15.55 5.24 9.09
C GLY A 422 -17.04 5.45 8.78
N PRO A 423 -17.59 6.62 9.15
CA PRO A 423 -19.00 6.96 8.89
C PRO A 423 -19.27 7.32 7.43
N SER A 424 -18.24 7.54 6.62
CA SER A 424 -18.35 8.05 5.25
C SER A 424 -17.18 7.54 4.41
N PRO A 425 -17.44 6.89 3.26
CA PRO A 425 -16.38 6.39 2.38
C PRO A 425 -15.39 7.46 1.91
N ILE A 426 -15.86 8.71 1.76
CA ILE A 426 -15.01 9.81 1.27
C ILE A 426 -14.11 10.32 2.39
N ASP A 427 -14.62 10.39 3.62
CA ASP A 427 -13.85 10.90 4.76
C ASP A 427 -12.79 9.89 5.23
N SER A 428 -12.99 8.60 4.98
CA SER A 428 -11.98 7.56 5.18
C SER A 428 -11.01 7.40 4.01
N GLY A 429 -11.07 8.27 2.99
CA GLY A 429 -10.21 8.19 1.82
C GLY A 429 -10.42 6.92 1.01
N LEU A 430 -11.67 6.45 0.90
CA LEU A 430 -12.07 5.22 0.23
C LEU A 430 -11.39 3.96 0.80
N SER A 431 -11.07 3.96 2.09
CA SER A 431 -10.56 2.78 2.79
C SER A 431 -11.65 1.70 2.86
N PHE A 432 -11.40 0.51 2.31
CA PHE A 432 -12.34 -0.59 2.35
C PHE A 432 -12.39 -1.23 3.74
N CYS A 433 -13.60 -1.60 4.19
CA CYS A 433 -13.77 -2.35 5.44
C CYS A 433 -12.98 -3.66 5.48
N HIS A 434 -12.83 -4.31 4.33
CA HIS A 434 -12.26 -5.64 4.25
C HIS A 434 -11.79 -5.97 2.82
N ALA A 435 -10.66 -6.68 2.72
CA ALA A 435 -10.04 -7.05 1.45
C ALA A 435 -10.94 -7.91 0.53
N SER A 436 -11.92 -8.63 1.07
CA SER A 436 -12.87 -9.43 0.28
C SER A 436 -13.68 -8.59 -0.73
N PHE A 437 -13.94 -7.32 -0.42
CA PHE A 437 -14.64 -6.43 -1.32
C PHE A 437 -13.75 -6.01 -2.50
N GLN A 438 -12.48 -5.71 -2.23
CA GLN A 438 -11.49 -5.49 -3.29
C GLN A 438 -11.32 -6.76 -4.16
N ASP A 439 -11.24 -7.94 -3.55
CA ASP A 439 -11.16 -9.23 -4.27
C ASP A 439 -12.39 -9.47 -5.16
N PHE A 440 -13.58 -9.07 -4.70
CA PHE A 440 -14.81 -9.11 -5.48
C PHE A 440 -14.72 -8.18 -6.70
N LEU A 441 -14.33 -6.92 -6.50
CA LEU A 441 -14.24 -5.92 -7.56
C LEU A 441 -13.23 -6.29 -8.66
N PHE A 442 -12.14 -6.99 -8.34
CA PHE A 442 -11.16 -7.43 -9.35
C PHE A 442 -11.49 -8.78 -10.02
N ASN A 443 -12.48 -9.52 -9.52
CA ASN A 443 -12.86 -10.81 -10.08
C ASN A 443 -14.13 -10.69 -10.93
N ARG A 444 -13.98 -10.73 -12.25
CA ARG A 444 -15.09 -10.59 -13.21
C ARG A 444 -16.20 -11.63 -13.04
N ASN A 445 -15.87 -12.85 -12.62
CA ASN A 445 -16.87 -13.90 -12.41
C ASN A 445 -17.74 -13.60 -11.19
N ARG A 446 -17.17 -12.94 -10.17
CA ARG A 446 -17.87 -12.53 -8.94
C ARG A 446 -18.63 -11.22 -9.14
N SER A 447 -17.95 -10.15 -9.54
CA SER A 447 -18.53 -8.80 -9.63
C SER A 447 -19.27 -8.47 -10.92
N ARG A 448 -19.15 -9.30 -11.96
CA ARG A 448 -19.85 -9.14 -13.25
C ARG A 448 -19.64 -7.73 -13.82
N TYR A 449 -20.69 -6.92 -13.88
CA TYR A 449 -20.67 -5.55 -14.40
C TYR A 449 -20.11 -4.50 -13.43
N PHE A 450 -19.81 -4.88 -12.18
CA PHE A 450 -19.06 -4.07 -11.22
C PHE A 450 -17.55 -4.36 -11.22
N CYS A 451 -17.08 -5.23 -12.12
CA CYS A 451 -15.66 -5.53 -12.22
C CYS A 451 -14.87 -4.28 -12.62
N ILE A 452 -13.82 -3.98 -11.87
CA ILE A 452 -12.86 -2.92 -12.18
C ILE A 452 -11.54 -3.51 -12.67
N SER A 453 -10.77 -2.71 -13.40
CA SER A 453 -9.38 -3.05 -13.74
C SER A 453 -8.47 -1.87 -13.47
N LEU A 454 -7.26 -2.15 -12.98
CA LEU A 454 -6.26 -1.10 -12.77
C LEU A 454 -5.97 -0.35 -14.07
N ALA A 455 -5.90 -1.05 -15.20
CA ALA A 455 -5.66 -0.45 -16.51
C ALA A 455 -6.70 0.64 -16.88
N THR A 456 -7.98 0.43 -16.55
CA THR A 456 -9.02 1.47 -16.74
C THR A 456 -8.89 2.63 -15.76
N GLY A 457 -8.41 2.37 -14.54
CA GLY A 457 -8.05 3.40 -13.57
C GLY A 457 -6.88 4.26 -14.05
N HIS A 458 -5.81 3.63 -14.56
CA HIS A 458 -4.67 4.31 -15.18
C HIS A 458 -5.10 5.14 -16.39
N ASP A 459 -5.98 4.62 -17.25
CA ASP A 459 -6.59 5.37 -18.37
C ASP A 459 -7.27 6.66 -17.88
N TYR A 460 -8.05 6.58 -16.81
CA TYR A 460 -8.77 7.74 -16.29
C TYR A 460 -7.82 8.75 -15.64
N LEU A 461 -6.84 8.28 -14.87
CA LEU A 461 -5.82 9.16 -14.28
C LEU A 461 -4.98 9.86 -15.36
N ALA A 462 -4.57 9.15 -16.41
CA ALA A 462 -3.83 9.76 -17.52
C ALA A 462 -4.62 10.89 -18.19
N GLN A 463 -5.94 10.71 -18.41
CA GLN A 463 -6.83 11.78 -18.90
C GLN A 463 -6.88 12.98 -17.94
N CYS A 464 -6.94 12.73 -16.63
CA CYS A 464 -6.91 13.80 -15.63
C CYS A 464 -5.61 14.61 -15.69
N TYR A 465 -4.46 13.94 -15.82
CA TYR A 465 -3.18 14.64 -15.99
C TYR A 465 -3.10 15.43 -17.30
N LEU A 466 -3.60 14.89 -18.41
CA LEU A 466 -3.69 15.63 -19.68
C LEU A 466 -4.49 16.94 -19.55
N LYS A 467 -5.59 16.92 -18.78
CA LYS A 467 -6.40 18.12 -18.52
C LYS A 467 -5.68 19.16 -17.68
N ILE A 468 -4.83 18.73 -16.74
CA ILE A 468 -3.97 19.65 -15.97
C ILE A 468 -2.98 20.34 -16.92
N TYR A 469 -2.33 19.59 -17.80
CA TYR A 469 -1.43 20.18 -18.80
C TYR A 469 -2.14 21.14 -19.76
N GLY A 470 -3.40 20.86 -20.12
CA GLY A 470 -4.21 21.72 -20.97
C GLY A 470 -4.73 23.00 -20.31
N ASN A 471 -4.50 23.20 -19.00
CA ASN A 471 -5.03 24.35 -18.29
C ASN A 471 -3.94 25.07 -17.45
N PRO A 472 -3.46 26.25 -17.89
CA PRO A 472 -2.36 26.98 -17.26
C PRO A 472 -2.70 27.54 -15.86
N SER A 473 -3.95 27.39 -15.39
CA SER A 473 -4.41 27.87 -14.09
C SER A 473 -4.11 26.90 -12.94
N TYR A 474 -3.75 25.64 -13.23
CA TYR A 474 -3.46 24.66 -12.19
C TYR A 474 -2.04 24.83 -11.63
N THR A 475 -1.96 25.29 -10.39
CA THR A 475 -0.73 25.38 -9.59
C THR A 475 -0.65 24.16 -8.67
N VAL A 476 -0.24 23.00 -9.18
CA VAL A 476 -0.06 21.81 -8.33
C VAL A 476 1.31 21.19 -8.54
N SER A 477 2.14 21.26 -7.50
CA SER A 477 3.43 20.55 -7.32
C SER A 477 4.54 20.89 -8.34
N PRO A 478 5.82 20.58 -8.07
CA PRO A 478 6.89 20.77 -9.06
C PRO A 478 6.57 19.98 -10.32
N ILE A 479 6.61 20.65 -11.48
CA ILE A 479 6.17 20.13 -12.79
C ILE A 479 6.84 18.79 -13.16
N PHE A 480 8.04 18.52 -12.65
CA PHE A 480 8.77 17.26 -12.83
C PHE A 480 7.98 16.03 -12.34
N SER A 481 7.19 16.17 -11.27
CA SER A 481 6.33 15.09 -10.74
C SER A 481 5.13 14.79 -11.64
N LEU A 482 4.57 15.81 -12.31
CA LEU A 482 3.38 15.66 -13.16
C LEU A 482 3.66 14.86 -14.42
N TRP A 483 4.83 15.03 -15.05
CA TRP A 483 5.16 14.29 -16.28
C TRP A 483 5.37 12.82 -15.97
N TRP A 484 6.15 12.54 -14.92
CA TRP A 484 6.39 11.18 -14.46
C TRP A 484 5.08 10.47 -14.18
N ASP A 485 4.17 11.13 -13.45
CA ASP A 485 2.86 10.58 -13.13
C ASP A 485 2.00 10.34 -14.37
N PHE A 486 1.89 11.33 -15.26
CA PHE A 486 1.17 11.21 -16.53
C PHE A 486 1.65 10.01 -17.33
N PHE A 487 2.97 9.89 -17.50
CA PHE A 487 3.58 8.80 -18.26
C PHE A 487 3.41 7.45 -17.56
N HIS A 488 3.64 7.37 -16.24
CA HIS A 488 3.44 6.18 -15.42
C HIS A 488 2.05 5.58 -15.59
N HIS A 489 1.01 6.44 -15.57
CA HIS A 489 -0.36 6.01 -15.82
C HIS A 489 -0.58 5.65 -17.29
N SER A 490 -0.08 6.45 -18.25
CA SER A 490 -0.24 6.19 -19.68
C SER A 490 0.34 4.85 -20.13
N VAL A 491 1.49 4.42 -19.58
CA VAL A 491 2.11 3.12 -19.88
C VAL A 491 1.37 1.94 -19.27
N ARG A 492 0.53 2.14 -18.24
CA ARG A 492 -0.33 1.09 -17.64
C ARG A 492 -1.79 1.16 -18.07
N ALA A 493 -2.15 2.21 -18.77
CA ALA A 493 -3.48 2.51 -19.28
C ALA A 493 -4.00 1.42 -20.24
N SER A 494 -5.32 1.15 -20.24
CA SER A 494 -5.94 0.21 -21.18
C SER A 494 -5.95 0.68 -22.64
N GLY A 495 -5.85 1.99 -22.90
CA GLY A 495 -5.93 2.52 -24.27
C GLY A 495 -7.37 2.69 -24.77
N THR A 496 -8.30 3.10 -23.91
CA THR A 496 -9.69 3.38 -24.32
C THR A 496 -9.75 4.45 -25.41
N ALA A 497 -10.77 4.37 -26.27
CA ALA A 497 -10.95 5.32 -27.37
C ALA A 497 -10.99 6.80 -26.93
N SER A 498 -11.50 7.08 -25.72
CA SER A 498 -11.48 8.42 -25.13
C SER A 498 -10.06 8.86 -24.81
N PHE A 499 -9.29 8.01 -24.12
CA PHE A 499 -7.91 8.32 -23.77
C PHE A 499 -7.04 8.53 -25.00
N ILE A 500 -7.10 7.61 -25.98
CA ILE A 500 -6.32 7.73 -27.22
C ILE A 500 -6.67 9.02 -27.99
N SER A 501 -7.95 9.41 -28.01
CA SER A 501 -8.37 10.66 -28.66
C SER A 501 -7.83 11.90 -27.94
N GLU A 502 -7.86 11.92 -26.60
CA GLU A 502 -7.29 13.02 -25.81
C GLU A 502 -5.77 13.08 -25.97
N LEU A 503 -5.10 11.92 -25.92
CA LEU A 503 -3.65 11.80 -26.08
C LEU A 503 -3.19 12.25 -27.46
N ASP A 504 -3.89 11.88 -28.54
CA ASP A 504 -3.57 12.31 -29.90
C ASP A 504 -3.75 13.84 -30.05
N SER A 505 -4.74 14.43 -29.39
CA SER A 505 -4.99 15.89 -29.44
C SER A 505 -4.07 16.73 -28.56
N PHE A 506 -3.31 16.08 -27.67
CA PHE A 506 -2.47 16.78 -26.70
C PHE A 506 -1.25 17.40 -27.37
N GLN A 507 -0.97 18.68 -27.08
CA GLN A 507 0.22 19.40 -27.55
C GLN A 507 1.46 18.96 -26.76
N LEU A 508 1.82 17.68 -26.94
CA LEU A 508 2.85 16.98 -26.19
C LEU A 508 4.21 17.68 -26.27
N TYR A 509 4.56 18.22 -27.44
CA TYR A 509 5.85 18.86 -27.68
C TYR A 509 5.96 20.23 -27.03
N ASP A 510 4.87 20.99 -26.97
CA ASP A 510 4.82 22.25 -26.22
C ASP A 510 5.06 21.97 -24.73
N ALA A 511 4.46 20.89 -24.21
CA ALA A 511 4.65 20.45 -22.84
C ALA A 511 6.12 20.03 -22.55
N VAL A 512 6.77 19.30 -23.47
CA VAL A 512 8.21 18.97 -23.32
C VAL A 512 9.07 20.24 -23.42
N SER A 513 8.79 21.13 -24.37
CA SER A 513 9.53 22.38 -24.55
C SER A 513 9.49 23.26 -23.31
N LEU A 514 8.31 23.39 -22.70
CA LEU A 514 8.13 24.13 -21.46
C LEU A 514 8.91 23.50 -20.29
N GLU A 515 8.95 22.17 -20.21
CA GLU A 515 9.63 21.43 -19.14
C GLU A 515 11.16 21.55 -19.26
N VAL A 516 11.69 21.42 -20.48
CA VAL A 516 13.12 21.56 -20.78
C VAL A 516 13.57 23.02 -20.58
N GLY A 517 12.76 24.00 -20.95
CA GLY A 517 13.11 25.43 -20.86
C GLY A 517 13.13 26.02 -19.45
N ARG A 518 12.56 25.34 -18.44
CA ARG A 518 12.43 25.87 -17.05
C ARG A 518 13.65 25.63 -16.15
N GLN A 519 14.54 24.69 -16.49
CA GLN A 519 15.75 24.42 -15.71
C GLN A 519 16.93 24.22 -16.64
N GLN A 520 17.98 25.02 -16.45
CA GLN A 520 19.14 25.03 -17.35
C GLN A 520 20.12 23.87 -17.09
N ASP A 521 20.08 23.23 -15.92
CA ASP A 521 20.99 22.13 -15.58
C ASP A 521 20.47 20.77 -16.08
N MET A 522 21.31 20.02 -16.81
CA MET A 522 21.04 18.66 -17.34
C MET A 522 19.81 18.54 -18.26
N TRP A 523 19.52 19.60 -19.02
CA TRP A 523 18.35 19.65 -19.90
C TRP A 523 18.38 18.57 -21.00
N GLU A 524 19.57 18.14 -21.46
CA GLU A 524 19.73 17.13 -22.51
C GLU A 524 19.27 15.75 -22.02
N TRP A 525 19.60 15.42 -20.77
CA TRP A 525 19.14 14.19 -20.13
C TRP A 525 17.62 14.18 -20.02
N ARG A 526 17.03 15.31 -19.59
CA ARG A 526 15.57 15.43 -19.48
C ARG A 526 14.91 15.29 -20.82
N LEU A 527 15.39 16.02 -21.83
CA LEU A 527 14.90 15.92 -23.19
C LEU A 527 14.96 14.47 -23.69
N ALA A 528 16.08 13.78 -23.46
CA ALA A 528 16.23 12.39 -23.85
C ALA A 528 15.20 11.46 -23.17
N PHE A 529 15.01 11.58 -21.85
CA PHE A 529 14.00 10.80 -21.14
C PHE A 529 12.58 11.11 -21.62
N ARG A 530 12.23 12.38 -21.82
CA ARG A 530 10.90 12.79 -22.30
C ARG A 530 10.62 12.24 -23.70
N LEU A 531 11.60 12.27 -24.60
CA LEU A 531 11.43 11.71 -25.94
C LEU A 531 11.35 10.17 -25.93
N ALA A 532 12.11 9.51 -25.07
CA ALA A 532 11.99 8.06 -24.86
C ALA A 532 10.59 7.67 -24.33
N ASP A 533 10.04 8.45 -23.40
CA ASP A 533 8.69 8.27 -22.89
C ASP A 533 7.65 8.36 -24.02
N ILE A 534 7.72 9.42 -24.83
CA ILE A 534 6.81 9.64 -25.97
C ILE A 534 6.87 8.46 -26.95
N PHE A 535 8.07 7.97 -27.27
CA PHE A 535 8.26 6.81 -28.13
C PHE A 535 7.67 5.53 -27.53
N GLY A 536 7.82 5.34 -26.22
CA GLY A 536 7.20 4.24 -25.49
C GLY A 536 5.67 4.25 -25.57
N LEU A 537 5.04 5.43 -25.42
CA LEU A 537 3.59 5.59 -25.58
C LEU A 537 3.12 5.27 -27.00
N TRP A 538 3.81 5.80 -28.01
CA TRP A 538 3.50 5.48 -29.40
C TRP A 538 3.61 3.98 -29.67
N THR A 539 4.72 3.35 -29.27
CA THR A 539 4.96 1.91 -29.49
C THR A 539 3.87 1.05 -28.85
N LYS A 540 3.43 1.43 -27.65
CA LYS A 540 2.34 0.73 -26.95
C LYS A 540 1.01 0.83 -27.67
N PHE A 541 0.66 2.01 -28.19
CA PHE A 541 -0.68 2.29 -28.72
C PHE A 541 -0.77 2.36 -30.25
N GLN A 542 0.33 2.16 -30.99
CA GLN A 542 0.36 2.22 -32.47
C GLN A 542 -0.60 1.21 -33.12
N HIS A 543 -0.90 0.10 -32.45
CA HIS A 543 -1.78 -0.97 -32.93
C HIS A 543 -3.18 -0.91 -32.34
N CYS A 544 -3.52 0.11 -31.53
CA CYS A 544 -4.88 0.32 -31.05
C CYS A 544 -5.76 0.83 -32.21
N THR A 545 -6.12 -0.07 -33.13
CA THR A 545 -6.84 0.22 -34.37
C THR A 545 -8.35 -0.05 -34.27
N ASP A 546 -8.83 -0.62 -33.16
CA ASP A 546 -10.21 -1.14 -33.02
C ASP A 546 -11.34 -0.09 -33.20
N HIS A 547 -11.01 1.20 -33.31
CA HIS A 547 -11.97 2.26 -33.64
C HIS A 547 -11.48 3.30 -34.68
N GLY A 548 -10.49 2.96 -35.50
CA GLY A 548 -9.97 3.86 -36.55
C GLY A 548 -9.21 5.10 -36.04
N LYS A 549 -8.92 5.17 -34.74
CA LYS A 549 -8.16 6.25 -34.10
C LYS A 549 -6.75 5.76 -33.77
N SER A 550 -5.79 6.09 -34.63
CA SER A 550 -4.36 5.92 -34.38
C SER A 550 -3.78 7.19 -33.75
N LEU A 551 -2.67 7.09 -33.02
CA LEU A 551 -1.87 8.25 -32.60
C LEU A 551 -1.19 8.91 -33.81
N ARG A 552 -1.94 9.65 -34.64
CA ARG A 552 -1.49 10.26 -35.88
C ARG A 552 -0.45 11.34 -35.61
N ASN A 553 -0.63 12.14 -34.56
CA ASN A 553 0.31 13.19 -34.18
C ASN A 553 1.64 12.64 -33.66
N PHE A 554 1.73 11.32 -33.41
CA PHE A 554 2.95 10.65 -32.96
C PHE A 554 3.69 9.92 -34.10
N GLN A 555 3.05 9.72 -35.27
CA GLN A 555 3.60 8.88 -36.36
C GLN A 555 4.96 9.39 -36.88
N GLY A 556 5.11 10.72 -37.06
CA GLY A 556 6.34 11.32 -37.59
C GLY A 556 7.57 11.15 -36.70
N ILE A 557 7.38 11.00 -35.38
CA ILE A 557 8.48 10.86 -34.41
C ILE A 557 9.23 9.55 -34.60
N SER A 558 8.49 8.46 -34.86
CA SER A 558 9.02 7.10 -34.94
C SER A 558 9.90 6.84 -36.17
N THR A 559 9.69 7.61 -37.24
CA THR A 559 10.34 7.40 -38.54
C THR A 559 11.25 8.54 -38.96
N ALA A 560 11.00 9.78 -38.52
CA ALA A 560 11.70 10.97 -39.00
C ALA A 560 12.45 11.72 -37.88
N GLY A 561 11.98 11.67 -36.63
CA GLY A 561 12.62 12.35 -35.49
C GLY A 561 11.96 13.69 -35.13
N PHE A 562 12.73 14.64 -34.60
CA PHE A 562 12.28 15.95 -34.12
C PHE A 562 13.28 17.06 -34.48
N ILE A 563 12.83 18.31 -34.41
CA ILE A 563 13.62 19.51 -34.60
C ILE A 563 13.78 20.20 -33.25
N LEU A 564 15.01 20.53 -32.91
CA LEU A 564 15.38 21.40 -31.81
C LEU A 564 15.62 22.82 -32.34
N VAL A 565 14.84 23.78 -31.87
CA VAL A 565 15.09 25.21 -32.08
C VAL A 565 15.90 25.71 -30.89
N VAL A 566 17.09 26.24 -31.17
CA VAL A 566 18.00 26.76 -30.15
C VAL A 566 18.41 28.19 -30.44
N SER A 567 18.64 28.99 -29.40
CA SER A 567 19.28 30.31 -29.51
C SER A 567 20.74 30.22 -29.07
N ASP A 568 21.63 30.80 -29.87
CA ASP A 568 23.05 30.92 -29.55
C ASP A 568 23.30 32.28 -28.87
N ASN A 569 23.91 32.27 -27.68
CA ASN A 569 24.27 33.49 -26.97
C ASN A 569 25.57 34.15 -27.51
N PHE A 570 26.26 33.50 -28.46
CA PHE A 570 27.62 33.86 -28.88
C PHE A 570 27.72 34.50 -30.28
N SER A 571 26.68 35.19 -30.78
CA SER A 571 26.86 36.03 -31.96
C SER A 571 27.60 37.32 -31.57
N PHE A 572 28.87 37.42 -31.93
CA PHE A 572 29.69 38.65 -31.85
C PHE A 572 29.07 39.85 -32.62
N PHE A 573 28.01 39.61 -33.39
CA PHE A 573 27.15 40.63 -33.97
C PHE A 573 25.76 40.56 -33.34
N SER A 574 25.29 41.74 -32.98
CA SER A 574 24.07 42.08 -32.26
C SER A 574 22.79 41.61 -32.95
N ASP A 575 22.44 40.33 -32.83
CA ASP A 575 21.07 39.88 -33.02
C ASP A 575 20.71 38.76 -32.02
N PRO A 576 20.12 39.10 -30.87
CA PRO A 576 19.68 38.12 -29.87
C PRO A 576 18.50 37.26 -30.33
N GLU A 577 17.97 37.42 -31.56
CA GLU A 577 16.84 36.64 -32.08
C GLU A 577 17.25 35.50 -33.05
N LEU A 578 18.55 35.23 -33.26
CA LEU A 578 19.01 34.23 -34.23
C LEU A 578 18.78 32.79 -33.72
N LYS A 579 17.65 32.21 -34.12
CA LYS A 579 17.25 30.82 -33.84
C LYS A 579 17.83 29.84 -34.87
N THR A 580 18.43 28.76 -34.39
CA THR A 580 18.98 27.67 -35.22
C THR A 580 18.16 26.39 -35.05
N GLU A 581 17.76 25.76 -36.16
CA GLU A 581 17.00 24.50 -36.17
C GLU A 581 17.89 23.28 -36.38
N ILE A 582 17.77 22.27 -35.53
CA ILE A 582 18.60 21.06 -35.50
C ILE A 582 17.72 19.82 -35.56
N ALA A 583 17.80 19.10 -36.67
CA ALA A 583 17.08 17.85 -36.82
C ALA A 583 17.81 16.72 -36.08
N ILE A 584 17.11 16.00 -35.23
CA ILE A 584 17.63 14.82 -34.54
C ILE A 584 16.80 13.63 -34.97
N ARG A 585 17.48 12.62 -35.50
CA ARG A 585 16.87 11.39 -36.01
C ARG A 585 17.28 10.21 -35.15
N TYR A 586 16.31 9.39 -34.77
CA TYR A 586 16.55 8.13 -34.05
C TYR A 586 16.50 6.94 -35.00
N SER A 587 17.25 5.88 -34.73
CA SER A 587 17.16 4.65 -35.53
C SER A 587 15.92 3.85 -35.11
N SER A 588 15.19 3.32 -36.09
CA SER A 588 13.96 2.53 -35.90
C SER A 588 14.22 1.07 -35.49
N SER A 589 15.48 0.66 -35.33
CA SER A 589 15.89 -0.75 -35.22
C SER A 589 15.78 -1.34 -33.81
N SER A 590 15.43 -0.54 -32.81
CA SER A 590 15.42 -0.97 -31.41
C SER A 590 13.99 -1.22 -30.91
N ARG A 591 13.66 -2.50 -30.72
CA ARG A 591 12.46 -2.95 -30.02
C ARG A 591 12.56 -2.60 -28.53
N PHE A 592 12.28 -1.36 -28.19
CA PHE A 592 12.27 -0.88 -26.83
C PHE A 592 10.89 -1.12 -26.20
N VAL A 593 10.68 -2.34 -25.70
CA VAL A 593 9.46 -2.69 -24.97
C VAL A 593 9.83 -3.03 -23.53
N GLY A 594 9.40 -2.19 -22.59
CA GLY A 594 9.05 -2.60 -21.23
C GLY A 594 10.15 -2.83 -20.19
N GLU A 595 11.44 -2.97 -20.53
CA GLU A 595 12.50 -3.17 -19.54
C GLU A 595 13.67 -2.17 -19.72
N ALA A 596 14.05 -1.53 -18.61
CA ALA A 596 15.13 -0.56 -18.41
C ALA A 596 15.08 0.75 -19.23
N HIS A 597 14.42 1.78 -18.66
CA HIS A 597 14.44 3.19 -19.13
C HIS A 597 15.85 3.75 -19.44
N ASN A 598 16.88 3.23 -18.77
CA ASN A 598 18.24 3.72 -18.88
C ASN A 598 18.82 3.53 -20.29
N ASP A 599 18.51 2.42 -20.97
CA ASP A 599 19.15 2.09 -22.24
C ASP A 599 18.59 2.92 -23.40
N CYS A 600 17.27 3.14 -23.41
CA CYS A 600 16.61 4.02 -24.39
C CYS A 600 17.02 5.48 -24.18
N GLY A 601 16.96 5.95 -22.93
CA GLY A 601 17.33 7.32 -22.58
C GLY A 601 18.79 7.61 -22.94
N ALA A 602 19.71 6.68 -22.68
CA ALA A 602 21.12 6.81 -23.04
C ALA A 602 21.33 6.90 -24.56
N ALA A 603 20.69 6.04 -25.35
CA ALA A 603 20.82 6.06 -26.81
C ALA A 603 20.30 7.38 -27.43
N VAL A 604 19.15 7.85 -26.94
CA VAL A 604 18.54 9.12 -27.35
C VAL A 604 19.44 10.29 -26.95
N PHE A 605 20.00 10.24 -25.76
CA PHE A 605 20.93 11.24 -25.22
C PHE A 605 22.25 11.30 -25.99
N ASP A 606 22.85 10.16 -26.33
CA ASP A 606 24.07 10.09 -27.12
C ASP A 606 23.87 10.65 -28.53
N CYS A 607 22.69 10.42 -29.12
CA CYS A 607 22.29 11.01 -30.39
C CYS A 607 22.19 12.53 -30.29
N ILE A 608 21.50 13.06 -29.27
CA ILE A 608 21.40 14.50 -29.02
C ILE A 608 22.80 15.12 -28.83
N LYS A 609 23.64 14.51 -27.99
CA LYS A 609 25.02 14.97 -27.74
C LYS A 609 25.87 14.99 -29.00
N THR A 610 25.77 13.95 -29.83
CA THR A 610 26.55 13.85 -31.06
C THR A 610 26.15 14.96 -32.04
N GLU A 611 24.85 15.16 -32.25
CA GLU A 611 24.36 16.17 -33.20
C GLU A 611 24.69 17.59 -32.74
N LEU A 612 24.54 17.88 -31.44
CA LEU A 612 24.88 19.18 -30.87
C LEU A 612 26.39 19.46 -30.89
N ARG A 613 27.24 18.48 -30.56
CA ARG A 613 28.71 18.63 -30.65
C ARG A 613 29.17 18.87 -32.07
N ASN A 614 28.59 18.18 -33.05
CA ASN A 614 28.92 18.37 -34.46
C ASN A 614 28.62 19.80 -34.91
N ARG A 615 27.59 20.43 -34.32
CA ARG A 615 27.10 21.74 -34.76
C ARG A 615 27.66 22.93 -33.99
N PHE A 616 27.89 22.80 -32.68
CA PHE A 616 28.36 23.89 -31.80
C PHE A 616 29.73 23.64 -31.15
N HIS A 617 30.43 22.55 -31.50
CA HIS A 617 31.76 22.22 -31.00
C HIS A 617 31.90 22.39 -29.47
N ASN A 618 32.82 23.24 -28.99
CA ASN A 618 33.15 23.42 -27.56
C ASN A 618 32.25 24.43 -26.83
N THR A 619 31.31 25.10 -27.50
CA THR A 619 30.47 26.17 -26.90
C THR A 619 29.04 25.70 -26.60
N TRP A 620 28.75 24.41 -26.75
CA TRP A 620 27.40 23.85 -26.56
C TRP A 620 26.84 24.03 -25.13
N GLU A 621 27.67 24.23 -24.11
CA GLU A 621 27.23 24.59 -22.74
C GLU A 621 26.50 25.95 -22.67
N SER A 622 26.60 26.77 -23.72
CA SER A 622 25.95 28.09 -23.83
C SER A 622 24.68 28.10 -24.69
N VAL A 623 24.28 26.94 -25.23
CA VAL A 623 23.11 26.78 -26.10
C VAL A 623 21.84 26.83 -25.25
N ARG A 624 20.91 27.72 -25.59
CA ARG A 624 19.60 27.79 -24.95
C ARG A 624 18.54 27.15 -25.84
N PHE A 625 17.75 26.28 -25.24
CA PHE A 625 16.66 25.60 -25.91
C PHE A 625 15.40 26.49 -25.98
N GLU A 626 14.87 26.68 -27.18
CA GLU A 626 13.69 27.53 -27.42
C GLU A 626 12.43 26.68 -27.67
N GLU A 627 12.49 25.63 -28.51
CA GLU A 627 11.29 24.89 -28.93
C GLU A 627 11.58 23.52 -29.56
N ILE A 628 10.88 22.45 -29.14
CA ILE A 628 10.90 21.12 -29.79
C ILE A 628 9.70 21.05 -30.74
N ARG A 629 9.94 20.66 -31.99
CA ARG A 629 8.86 20.33 -32.94
C ARG A 629 9.04 18.93 -33.53
N PRO A 630 7.98 18.25 -33.97
CA PRO A 630 8.12 16.99 -34.68
C PRO A 630 8.82 17.24 -36.02
N LEU A 631 9.59 16.28 -36.53
CA LEU A 631 10.08 16.35 -37.91
C LEU A 631 8.92 15.92 -38.83
N TRP A 632 7.97 16.82 -39.08
CA TRP A 632 6.93 16.56 -40.08
C TRP A 632 7.64 16.41 -41.42
N GLY A 633 7.36 15.33 -42.15
CA GLY A 633 7.78 15.27 -43.54
C GLY A 633 7.25 16.52 -44.22
N GLN A 634 8.14 17.40 -44.70
CA GLN A 634 7.76 18.53 -45.52
C GLN A 634 7.00 17.95 -46.72
N GLY A 635 5.67 17.96 -46.63
CA GLY A 635 4.84 17.92 -47.82
C GLY A 635 5.08 19.25 -48.51
N ASP A 636 5.84 19.19 -49.60
CA ASP A 636 5.84 20.15 -50.71
C ASP A 636 5.42 21.60 -50.37
N THR A 637 6.40 22.44 -50.04
CA THR A 637 6.41 23.82 -50.55
C THR A 637 7.85 24.34 -50.62
N GLN A 638 8.26 24.73 -51.83
CA GLN A 638 9.54 25.32 -52.30
C GLN A 638 10.63 24.28 -52.66
N CYS A 639 10.85 23.84 -53.91
CA CYS A 639 11.10 24.60 -55.16
C CYS A 639 10.13 25.69 -55.60
#